data_AF-A0A194AJN0-F1
#
_entry.id   AF-A0A194AJN0-F1
#
_cell.length_a   1.000
_cell.length_b   1.000
_cell.length_c   1.000
_cell.angle_alpha   90.00
_cell.angle_beta   90.00
_cell.angle_gamma   90.00
#
_symmetry.space_group_name_H-M   'P 1'
#
loop_
_entity.id
_entity.type
_entity.pdbx_description
1 polymer ?
#
loop_
_entity_poly.entity_id
_entity_poly.type
_entity_poly.pdbx_seq_one_letter_code
_entity_poly.pdbx_strand_id
1 'polypeptide(L)'
;MKLDEHTSKQLFAQVGIPVPRGHALTTITGNEDHITAIGFPMVVKAQVLTGGRGKAGGVRLVKDMQELEQVLPVILSMRIRDLAVPYVRIEPAASIKKEYYLSVFVQRETRSLVLACNACGGVDVEASSRDTLMTASIDFLTSSYEHRIQDAFFHLGLPRTTWSTFHALCTSLINLVTTHGALLAEINPLALTDQGTLVALDGKVDLDDSKMALLPEVKKALSRPEHQSPDEIRARTAGLSYHRLKGSVGMMVNGAGLAMNTMDILNKNGLEPANFLDLGGGADIPRMRTGLELLVEDDRVKVIFINIFGGILSCAHVAEALTATLDKVELTKPCVVRFSGYMADDGQKILKALNHPRLCLVENMESALAELAGIIHPSAARKNVAEPTTISMPDQVVQPDGRVSLHPSGPLSALNRETQVLVQGITGKTGRLHTGLMRSFGTRVVAGVTPFKGGTRVDDIPVYDTVRQACAHHDIGATVIFVPPAFAPDAILAAAAENIPWIICITESIPQADMLRVLHAMSSSTSRLIGPNTPGLVIPDEIKLGIMPGMIFKPGPVAVFSRSGTLTYETVYGLTRAGIGQSICVGIGGDPFIGSGLTDMLELIRNDGTTRGVVVLGEIGGNEEEKLAAYIRSTGFDLPVVGFIAGQTAPPGKTFGHAGAILSKGHGEIDAKLTAMRDAGIFVASSLEDGVEHIAKLLG
;
A
#
# COMPACT_ATOMS: atom_id res chain seq x y z
N MET A 1 10.36 2.47 0.82
CA MET A 1 11.30 3.49 1.33
C MET A 1 11.99 4.18 0.15
N LYS A 2 11.90 5.51 0.04
CA LYS A 2 12.61 6.26 -1.01
C LYS A 2 13.99 6.68 -0.52
N LEU A 3 15.00 6.59 -1.38
CA LEU A 3 16.33 7.14 -1.10
C LEU A 3 16.50 8.48 -1.82
N ASP A 4 17.24 9.40 -1.21
CA ASP A 4 17.76 10.56 -1.94
C ASP A 4 18.92 10.16 -2.87
N GLU A 5 19.40 11.09 -3.69
CA GLU A 5 20.48 10.82 -4.65
C GLU A 5 21.78 10.43 -3.94
N HIS A 6 22.11 11.08 -2.82
CA HIS A 6 23.32 10.80 -2.06
C HIS A 6 23.35 9.35 -1.60
N THR A 7 22.27 8.89 -0.98
CA THR A 7 22.16 7.52 -0.47
C THR A 7 22.02 6.51 -1.61
N SER A 8 21.30 6.85 -2.68
CA SER A 8 21.22 6.03 -3.90
C SER A 8 22.61 5.79 -4.51
N LYS A 9 23.44 6.85 -4.59
CA LYS A 9 24.82 6.74 -5.11
C LYS A 9 25.74 5.95 -4.20
N GLN A 10 25.59 6.05 -2.88
CA GLN A 10 26.33 5.19 -1.95
C GLN A 10 26.00 3.71 -2.19
N LEU A 11 24.72 3.39 -2.37
CA LEU A 11 24.28 2.04 -2.67
C LEU A 11 24.81 1.56 -4.05
N PHE A 12 24.77 2.42 -5.06
CA PHE A 12 25.37 2.16 -6.37
C PHE A 12 26.87 1.86 -6.28
N ALA A 13 27.63 2.67 -5.55
CA ALA A 13 29.06 2.45 -5.34
C ALA A 13 29.33 1.10 -4.65
N GLN A 14 28.52 0.73 -3.65
CA GLN A 14 28.65 -0.54 -2.94
C GLN A 14 28.44 -1.76 -3.85
N VAL A 15 27.55 -1.65 -4.84
CA VAL A 15 27.30 -2.71 -5.83
C VAL A 15 28.15 -2.56 -7.10
N GLY A 16 29.19 -1.71 -7.07
CA GLY A 16 30.16 -1.56 -8.16
C GLY A 16 29.71 -0.70 -9.35
N ILE A 17 28.60 0.04 -9.23
CA ILE A 17 28.17 1.01 -10.25
C ILE A 17 29.02 2.29 -10.08
N PRO A 18 29.75 2.74 -11.12
CA PRO A 18 30.59 3.93 -11.03
C PRO A 18 29.76 5.20 -10.78
N VAL A 19 30.08 5.93 -9.71
CA VAL A 19 29.48 7.21 -9.36
C VAL A 19 30.59 8.23 -9.04
N PRO A 20 30.36 9.55 -9.23
CA PRO A 20 31.28 10.56 -8.75
C PRO A 20 31.46 10.44 -7.22
N ARG A 21 32.69 10.56 -6.73
CA ARG A 21 32.95 10.64 -5.28
C ARG A 21 32.34 11.93 -4.77
N GLY A 22 31.50 11.86 -3.75
CA GLY A 22 30.81 13.04 -3.26
C GLY A 22 30.46 12.95 -1.79
N HIS A 23 30.29 14.13 -1.20
CA HIS A 23 30.17 14.33 0.24
C HIS A 23 28.86 15.06 0.56
N ALA A 24 28.25 14.74 1.70
CA ALA A 24 27.06 15.42 2.19
C ALA A 24 27.47 16.66 3.01
N LEU A 25 26.81 17.79 2.78
CA LEU A 25 27.20 19.08 3.33
C LEU A 25 25.97 19.85 3.84
N THR A 26 26.04 20.36 5.06
CA THR A 26 25.09 21.33 5.63
C THR A 26 25.74 22.68 5.92
N THR A 27 27.06 22.70 6.10
CA THR A 27 27.88 23.89 6.30
C THR A 27 29.29 23.64 5.78
N ILE A 28 29.99 24.71 5.40
CA ILE A 28 31.39 24.67 5.01
C ILE A 28 32.28 24.36 6.22
N THR A 29 31.99 24.97 7.37
CA THR A 29 32.81 24.86 8.57
C THR A 29 32.91 23.42 9.05
N GLY A 30 34.13 22.90 9.17
CA GLY A 30 34.39 21.50 9.55
C GLY A 30 34.32 20.50 8.40
N ASN A 31 34.17 20.96 7.15
CA ASN A 31 34.14 20.13 5.94
C ASN A 31 35.17 20.57 4.89
N GLU A 32 36.11 21.45 5.24
CA GLU A 32 37.09 22.06 4.35
C GLU A 32 37.98 21.01 3.67
N ASP A 33 38.38 19.97 4.40
CA ASP A 33 39.19 18.87 3.87
C ASP A 33 38.42 18.08 2.79
N HIS A 34 37.13 17.84 3.01
CA HIS A 34 36.27 17.15 2.03
C HIS A 34 36.04 17.99 0.77
N ILE A 35 35.84 19.30 0.93
CA ILE A 35 35.69 20.25 -0.18
C ILE A 35 36.98 20.27 -1.01
N THR A 36 38.14 20.35 -0.34
CA THR A 36 39.45 20.35 -0.98
C THR A 36 39.71 19.03 -1.72
N ALA A 37 39.35 17.89 -1.11
CA ALA A 37 39.52 16.57 -1.71
C ALA A 37 38.65 16.34 -2.95
N ILE A 38 37.47 16.96 -3.03
CA ILE A 38 36.61 16.92 -4.22
C ILE A 38 37.21 17.80 -5.34
N GLY A 39 37.68 18.99 -4.97
CA GLY A 39 38.28 19.94 -5.91
C GLY A 39 37.27 20.63 -6.82
N PHE A 40 37.71 21.73 -7.44
CA PHE A 40 36.89 22.51 -8.36
C PHE A 40 37.28 22.22 -9.83
N PRO A 41 36.34 22.37 -10.79
CA PRO A 41 34.94 22.71 -10.59
C PRO A 41 34.12 21.54 -10.01
N MET A 42 33.15 21.85 -9.15
CA MET A 42 32.27 20.87 -8.49
C MET A 42 30.79 21.19 -8.72
N VAL A 43 29.93 20.20 -8.54
CA VAL A 43 28.48 20.33 -8.62
C VAL A 43 27.90 20.22 -7.21
N VAL A 44 27.07 21.19 -6.84
CA VAL A 44 26.29 21.22 -5.60
C VAL A 44 24.86 20.81 -5.92
N LYS A 45 24.34 19.79 -5.21
CA LYS A 45 23.04 19.16 -5.49
C LYS A 45 22.18 19.06 -4.24
N ALA A 46 21.02 19.72 -4.24
CA ALA A 46 20.00 19.57 -3.22
C ALA A 46 19.60 18.10 -3.04
N GLN A 47 19.55 17.63 -1.80
CA GLN A 47 19.08 16.28 -1.48
C GLN A 47 17.64 16.36 -0.99
N VAL A 48 16.70 15.84 -1.79
CA VAL A 48 15.27 15.77 -1.51
C VAL A 48 14.68 14.49 -2.08
N LEU A 49 13.60 13.97 -1.48
CA LEU A 49 12.94 12.73 -1.91
C LEU A 49 12.02 12.91 -3.14
N THR A 50 12.29 13.91 -3.98
CA THR A 50 11.54 14.22 -5.20
C THR A 50 12.47 14.49 -6.38
N GLY A 51 11.99 14.17 -7.59
CA GLY A 51 12.62 14.60 -8.84
C GLY A 51 12.38 16.08 -9.15
N GLY A 52 12.99 16.56 -10.23
CA GLY A 52 12.80 17.93 -10.73
C GLY A 52 13.69 19.01 -10.08
N ARG A 53 14.63 18.62 -9.22
CA ARG A 53 15.53 19.55 -8.52
C ARG A 53 16.43 20.39 -9.44
N GLY A 54 16.85 19.84 -10.58
CA GLY A 54 17.59 20.61 -11.60
C GLY A 54 16.78 21.80 -12.13
N LYS A 55 15.51 21.55 -12.50
CA LYS A 55 14.58 22.59 -12.98
C LYS A 55 14.25 23.62 -11.90
N ALA A 56 14.17 23.19 -10.64
CA ALA A 56 13.95 24.09 -9.50
C ALA A 56 15.17 24.95 -9.17
N GLY A 57 16.35 24.67 -9.76
CA GLY A 57 17.60 25.37 -9.47
C GLY A 57 18.42 24.79 -8.32
N GLY A 58 18.04 23.62 -7.81
CA GLY A 58 18.74 22.90 -6.74
C GLY A 58 19.99 22.15 -7.20
N VAL A 59 20.44 22.34 -8.44
CA VAL A 59 21.70 21.80 -8.98
C VAL A 59 22.50 22.96 -9.57
N ARG A 60 23.73 23.15 -9.09
CA ARG A 60 24.60 24.28 -9.47
C ARG A 60 26.04 23.82 -9.67
N LEU A 61 26.67 24.28 -10.75
CA LEU A 61 28.11 24.16 -10.96
C LEU A 61 28.80 25.32 -10.22
N VAL A 62 29.86 25.01 -9.49
CA VAL A 62 30.63 25.93 -8.67
C VAL A 62 32.11 25.81 -9.06
N LYS A 63 32.76 26.94 -9.31
CA LYS A 63 34.13 27.01 -9.84
C LYS A 63 35.20 27.27 -8.79
N ASP A 64 34.82 27.81 -7.65
CA ASP A 64 35.73 28.14 -6.56
C ASP A 64 35.00 28.20 -5.20
N MET A 65 35.78 28.44 -4.15
CA MET A 65 35.28 28.50 -2.79
C MET A 65 34.30 29.66 -2.55
N GLN A 66 34.50 30.80 -3.23
CA GLN A 66 33.66 31.98 -3.07
C GLN A 66 32.26 31.74 -3.66
N GLU A 67 32.18 31.09 -4.82
CA GLU A 67 30.91 30.65 -5.39
C GLU A 67 30.21 29.62 -4.48
N LEU A 68 30.95 28.71 -3.82
CA LEU A 68 30.38 27.73 -2.89
C LEU A 68 29.73 28.41 -1.68
N GLU A 69 30.41 29.39 -1.08
CA GLU A 69 29.91 30.19 0.05
C GLU A 69 28.61 30.92 -0.27
N GLN A 70 28.43 31.34 -1.53
CA GLN A 70 27.20 32.00 -1.99
C GLN A 70 26.08 31.01 -2.31
N VAL A 71 26.39 29.89 -2.96
CA VAL A 71 25.40 28.94 -3.46
C VAL A 71 24.84 28.04 -2.36
N LEU A 72 25.66 27.63 -1.39
CA LEU A 72 25.27 26.67 -0.38
C LEU A 72 24.08 27.13 0.48
N PRO A 73 24.06 28.35 1.07
CA PRO A 73 22.94 28.82 1.87
C PRO A 73 21.66 28.99 1.03
N VAL A 74 21.81 29.40 -0.23
CA VAL A 74 20.69 29.54 -1.16
C VAL A 74 20.01 28.20 -1.35
N ILE A 75 20.77 27.15 -1.70
CA ILE A 75 20.19 25.81 -1.94
C ILE A 75 19.57 25.24 -0.66
N LEU A 76 20.22 25.39 0.50
CA LEU A 76 19.68 24.89 1.79
C LEU A 76 18.39 25.59 2.22
N SER A 77 18.17 26.84 1.80
CA SER A 77 16.93 27.57 2.08
C SER A 77 15.77 27.22 1.13
N MET A 78 16.02 26.43 0.08
CA MET A 78 15.00 26.10 -0.91
C MET A 78 13.95 25.14 -0.36
N ARG A 79 12.76 25.23 -0.96
CA ARG A 79 11.79 24.13 -0.97
C ARG A 79 11.59 23.68 -2.40
N ILE A 80 11.76 22.39 -2.65
CA ILE A 80 11.57 21.79 -3.97
C ILE A 80 10.23 21.06 -3.92
N ARG A 81 9.23 21.64 -4.60
CA ARG A 81 7.80 21.37 -4.33
C ARG A 81 7.50 21.78 -2.87
N ASP A 82 6.99 20.88 -2.04
CA ASP A 82 6.70 21.13 -0.61
C ASP A 82 7.79 20.62 0.34
N LEU A 83 8.89 20.04 -0.19
CA LEU A 83 9.95 19.44 0.61
C LEU A 83 11.09 20.43 0.84
N ALA A 84 11.47 20.63 2.11
CA ALA A 84 12.67 21.38 2.47
C ALA A 84 13.93 20.60 2.04
N VAL A 85 15.02 21.31 1.79
CA VAL A 85 16.33 20.73 1.49
C VAL A 85 17.13 20.58 2.80
N PRO A 86 17.22 19.39 3.41
CA PRO A 86 17.93 19.22 4.68
C PRO A 86 19.46 19.37 4.54
N TYR A 87 20.01 18.98 3.39
CA TYR A 87 21.43 19.04 3.10
C TYR A 87 21.68 19.00 1.58
N VAL A 88 22.92 19.27 1.17
CA VAL A 88 23.37 19.14 -0.23
C VAL A 88 24.41 18.04 -0.37
N ARG A 89 24.57 17.54 -1.59
CA ARG A 89 25.72 16.72 -1.99
C ARG A 89 26.64 17.55 -2.87
N ILE A 90 27.93 17.55 -2.56
CA ILE A 90 28.99 18.07 -3.42
C ILE A 90 29.72 16.92 -4.10
N GLU A 91 30.05 17.06 -5.38
CA GLU A 91 30.79 16.07 -6.17
C GLU A 91 31.52 16.73 -7.35
N PRO A 92 32.61 16.14 -7.90
CA PRO A 92 33.36 16.76 -8.97
C PRO A 92 32.52 16.86 -10.24
N ALA A 93 32.74 17.93 -11.03
CA ALA A 93 32.12 18.04 -12.33
C ALA A 93 32.67 16.97 -13.29
N ALA A 94 31.77 16.21 -13.92
CA ALA A 94 32.13 15.22 -14.92
C ALA A 94 32.31 15.89 -16.30
N SER A 95 33.28 15.42 -17.10
CA SER A 95 33.33 15.75 -18.53
C SER A 95 32.41 14.79 -19.28
N ILE A 96 31.34 15.33 -19.86
CA ILE A 96 30.21 14.56 -20.40
C ILE A 96 30.26 14.60 -21.92
N LYS A 97 30.48 13.44 -22.54
CA LYS A 97 30.41 13.28 -23.99
C LYS A 97 28.98 13.04 -24.46
N LYS A 98 28.22 12.21 -23.73
CA LYS A 98 26.81 11.91 -24.01
C LYS A 98 26.09 11.39 -22.76
N GLU A 99 24.81 11.71 -22.63
CA GLU A 99 23.94 11.28 -21.53
C GLU A 99 22.90 10.27 -21.99
N TYR A 100 22.68 9.24 -21.17
CA TYR A 100 21.73 8.17 -21.40
C TYR A 100 20.76 8.05 -20.21
N TYR A 101 19.63 7.40 -20.44
CA TYR A 101 18.70 6.98 -19.40
C TYR A 101 18.77 5.46 -19.23
N LEU A 102 18.82 4.98 -17.99
CA LEU A 102 18.77 3.56 -17.68
C LEU A 102 18.03 3.31 -16.37
N SER A 103 17.12 2.35 -16.36
CA SER A 103 16.32 2.03 -15.18
C SER A 103 15.94 0.56 -15.15
N VAL A 104 15.87 0.00 -13.95
CA VAL A 104 15.31 -1.32 -13.68
C VAL A 104 14.26 -1.18 -12.58
N PHE A 105 13.04 -1.65 -12.82
CA PHE A 105 11.95 -1.49 -11.86
C PHE A 105 10.90 -2.60 -11.94
N VAL A 106 10.18 -2.77 -10.85
CA VAL A 106 9.04 -3.68 -10.76
C VAL A 106 7.81 -3.02 -11.38
N GLN A 107 7.24 -3.65 -12.41
CA GLN A 107 5.99 -3.23 -13.03
C GLN A 107 4.83 -4.05 -12.45
N ARG A 108 3.83 -3.35 -11.89
CA ARG A 108 2.75 -3.99 -11.13
C ARG A 108 1.73 -4.66 -12.03
N GLU A 109 1.39 -4.00 -13.12
CA GLU A 109 0.34 -4.40 -14.05
C GLU A 109 0.67 -5.74 -14.70
N THR A 110 1.89 -5.84 -15.24
CA THR A 110 2.40 -7.04 -15.92
C THR A 110 3.01 -8.07 -14.96
N ARG A 111 3.09 -7.73 -13.66
CA ARG A 111 3.73 -8.57 -12.62
C ARG A 111 5.16 -8.98 -13.03
N SER A 112 5.95 -8.06 -13.56
CA SER A 112 7.28 -8.34 -14.12
C SER A 112 8.34 -7.33 -13.72
N LEU A 113 9.61 -7.71 -13.85
CA LEU A 113 10.73 -6.78 -13.79
C LEU A 113 10.92 -6.16 -15.18
N VAL A 114 11.21 -4.86 -15.26
CA VAL A 114 11.41 -4.16 -16.53
C VAL A 114 12.75 -3.44 -16.53
N LEU A 115 13.54 -3.70 -17.56
CA LEU A 115 14.69 -2.90 -17.96
C LEU A 115 14.21 -1.86 -18.97
N ALA A 116 14.43 -0.57 -18.67
CA ALA A 116 14.09 0.53 -19.56
C ALA A 116 15.33 1.39 -19.84
N CYS A 117 15.52 1.79 -21.10
CA CYS A 117 16.65 2.63 -21.48
C CYS A 117 16.33 3.57 -22.64
N ASN A 118 17.01 4.73 -22.68
CA ASN A 118 16.87 5.71 -23.76
C ASN A 118 18.24 6.31 -24.11
N ALA A 119 18.48 6.51 -25.41
CA ALA A 119 19.69 7.13 -25.95
C ALA A 119 19.83 8.62 -25.59
N CYS A 120 18.73 9.25 -25.15
CA CYS A 120 18.67 10.61 -24.64
C CYS A 120 18.39 10.56 -23.13
N GLY A 121 19.39 10.90 -22.31
CA GLY A 121 19.25 11.09 -20.86
C GLY A 121 19.16 12.55 -20.45
N GLY A 122 19.08 12.79 -19.13
CA GLY A 122 19.19 14.11 -18.52
C GLY A 122 17.84 14.76 -18.17
N VAL A 123 17.81 16.09 -18.25
CA VAL A 123 16.61 16.89 -18.01
C VAL A 123 15.68 16.73 -19.22
N ASP A 124 14.44 16.29 -19.02
CA ASP A 124 13.39 16.10 -20.05
C ASP A 124 13.23 14.71 -20.69
N VAL A 125 13.77 13.65 -20.09
CA VAL A 125 13.43 12.26 -20.49
C VAL A 125 11.90 12.02 -20.47
N GLU A 126 11.14 12.69 -19.59
CA GLU A 126 9.67 12.57 -19.50
C GLU A 126 8.93 13.11 -20.74
N ALA A 127 9.57 13.97 -21.53
CA ALA A 127 9.04 14.49 -22.80
C ALA A 127 9.36 13.58 -23.98
N SER A 128 10.19 12.54 -23.78
CA SER A 128 10.51 11.57 -24.83
C SER A 128 9.28 10.71 -25.15
N SER A 129 9.06 10.42 -26.43
CA SER A 129 7.95 9.56 -26.84
C SER A 129 8.21 8.10 -26.42
N ARG A 130 7.12 7.34 -26.21
CA ARG A 130 7.18 5.88 -25.99
C ARG A 130 8.01 5.17 -27.08
N ASP A 131 8.04 5.71 -28.30
CA ASP A 131 8.74 5.12 -29.44
C ASP A 131 10.28 5.14 -29.31
N THR A 132 10.84 6.03 -28.47
CA THR A 132 12.30 6.13 -28.25
C THR A 132 12.80 5.37 -27.02
N LEU A 133 11.89 5.06 -26.10
CA LEU A 133 12.19 4.32 -24.88
C LEU A 133 12.13 2.82 -25.19
N MET A 134 13.26 2.14 -25.11
CA MET A 134 13.25 0.68 -25.13
C MET A 134 12.84 0.15 -23.77
N THR A 135 11.92 -0.80 -23.74
CA THR A 135 11.57 -1.57 -22.56
C THR A 135 11.73 -3.06 -22.82
N ALA A 136 12.21 -3.79 -21.83
CA ALA A 136 12.42 -5.22 -21.87
C ALA A 136 11.94 -5.85 -20.57
N SER A 137 10.99 -6.78 -20.67
CA SER A 137 10.56 -7.57 -19.52
C SER A 137 11.63 -8.62 -19.18
N ILE A 138 11.93 -8.72 -17.90
CA ILE A 138 12.83 -9.70 -17.29
C ILE A 138 12.00 -10.60 -16.39
N ASP A 139 12.16 -11.91 -16.57
CA ASP A 139 11.53 -12.91 -15.72
C ASP A 139 12.29 -13.00 -14.37
N PHE A 140 11.54 -12.96 -13.27
CA PHE A 140 12.08 -13.09 -11.92
C PHE A 140 12.69 -14.46 -11.64
N LEU A 141 12.30 -15.51 -12.37
CA LEU A 141 12.72 -16.88 -12.07
C LEU A 141 13.93 -17.36 -12.86
N THR A 142 14.10 -16.93 -14.11
CA THR A 142 15.00 -17.65 -15.03
C THR A 142 16.44 -17.16 -15.00
N SER A 143 16.78 -16.13 -14.22
CA SER A 143 18.12 -15.48 -14.18
C SER A 143 18.70 -15.17 -15.58
N SER A 144 17.88 -15.23 -16.63
CA SER A 144 18.30 -15.23 -18.03
C SER A 144 17.84 -13.93 -18.68
N TYR A 145 18.63 -12.89 -18.46
CA TYR A 145 18.40 -11.54 -18.96
C TYR A 145 19.53 -11.03 -19.86
N GLU A 146 20.48 -11.90 -20.23
CA GLU A 146 21.63 -11.56 -21.06
C GLU A 146 21.25 -10.91 -22.39
N HIS A 147 20.32 -11.54 -23.12
CA HIS A 147 19.80 -11.01 -24.38
C HIS A 147 19.15 -9.62 -24.21
N ARG A 148 18.51 -9.35 -23.06
CA ARG A 148 17.92 -8.02 -22.78
C ARG A 148 18.97 -6.95 -22.55
N ILE A 149 20.10 -7.31 -21.91
CA ILE A 149 21.23 -6.39 -21.75
C ILE A 149 21.86 -6.09 -23.11
N GLN A 150 21.99 -7.09 -23.98
CA GLN A 150 22.49 -6.92 -25.35
C GLN A 150 21.58 -5.98 -26.15
N ASP A 151 20.27 -6.23 -26.13
CA ASP A 151 19.28 -5.37 -26.79
C ASP A 151 19.43 -3.92 -26.33
N ALA A 152 19.55 -3.68 -25.01
CA ALA A 152 19.72 -2.35 -24.44
C ALA A 152 21.03 -1.68 -24.87
N PHE A 153 22.14 -2.43 -24.90
CA PHE A 153 23.44 -1.91 -25.31
C PHE A 153 23.41 -1.40 -26.76
N PHE A 154 22.84 -2.19 -27.67
CA PHE A 154 22.74 -1.81 -29.08
C PHE A 154 21.71 -0.71 -29.31
N HIS A 155 20.58 -0.71 -28.58
CA HIS A 155 19.59 0.37 -28.62
C HIS A 155 20.20 1.73 -28.24
N LEU A 156 21.05 1.75 -27.21
CA LEU A 156 21.73 2.97 -26.77
C LEU A 156 22.82 3.44 -27.75
N GLY A 157 23.26 2.59 -28.68
CA GLY A 157 24.36 2.87 -29.60
C GLY A 157 25.70 3.06 -28.87
N LEU A 158 25.95 2.27 -27.83
CA LEU A 158 27.14 2.38 -27.02
C LEU A 158 28.41 1.87 -27.76
N PRO A 159 29.58 2.48 -27.54
CA PRO A 159 30.83 1.99 -28.12
C PRO A 159 31.17 0.58 -27.62
N ARG A 160 31.66 -0.31 -28.49
CA ARG A 160 32.05 -1.69 -28.14
C ARG A 160 32.95 -1.78 -26.89
N THR A 161 33.82 -0.79 -26.67
CA THR A 161 34.73 -0.74 -25.52
C THR A 161 34.02 -0.63 -24.18
N THR A 162 32.77 -0.14 -24.14
CA THR A 162 32.00 0.00 -22.89
C THR A 162 31.18 -1.24 -22.55
N TRP A 163 31.16 -2.27 -23.41
CA TRP A 163 30.35 -3.48 -23.22
C TRP A 163 30.50 -4.10 -21.85
N SER A 164 31.74 -4.39 -21.41
CA SER A 164 31.98 -5.04 -20.12
C SER A 164 31.49 -4.20 -18.94
N THR A 165 31.65 -2.88 -18.98
CA THR A 165 31.20 -1.97 -17.92
C THR A 165 29.69 -1.82 -17.92
N PHE A 166 29.08 -1.69 -19.10
CA PHE A 166 27.62 -1.61 -19.24
C PHE A 166 26.93 -2.88 -18.76
N HIS A 167 27.47 -4.04 -19.15
CA HIS A 167 26.97 -5.35 -18.73
C HIS A 167 26.99 -5.51 -17.21
N ALA A 168 28.14 -5.21 -16.58
CA ALA A 168 28.28 -5.24 -15.13
C ALA A 168 27.29 -4.27 -14.44
N LEU A 169 27.14 -3.06 -14.98
CA LEU A 169 26.22 -2.05 -14.47
C LEU A 169 24.76 -2.53 -14.53
N CYS A 170 24.29 -3.05 -15.67
CA CYS A 170 22.94 -3.60 -15.80
C CYS A 170 22.72 -4.78 -14.85
N THR A 171 23.71 -5.67 -14.71
CA THR A 171 23.65 -6.80 -13.78
C THR A 171 23.51 -6.32 -12.33
N SER A 172 24.26 -5.29 -11.93
CA SER A 172 24.13 -4.69 -10.60
C SER A 172 22.77 -4.04 -10.37
N LEU A 173 22.21 -3.32 -11.35
CA LEU A 173 20.86 -2.75 -11.25
C LEU A 173 19.78 -3.83 -11.11
N ILE A 174 19.89 -4.92 -11.87
CA ILE A 174 18.98 -6.07 -11.77
C ILE A 174 19.09 -6.71 -10.38
N ASN A 175 20.31 -6.93 -9.89
CA ASN A 175 20.54 -7.51 -8.56
C ASN A 175 20.06 -6.62 -7.41
N LEU A 176 20.08 -5.30 -7.58
CA LEU A 176 19.48 -4.38 -6.60
C LEU A 176 17.97 -4.66 -6.44
N VAL A 177 17.28 -4.93 -7.53
CA VAL A 177 15.84 -5.24 -7.50
C VAL A 177 15.57 -6.68 -7.05
N THR A 178 16.25 -7.67 -7.62
CA THR A 178 15.95 -9.09 -7.37
C THR A 178 16.44 -9.60 -6.01
N THR A 179 17.47 -8.97 -5.44
CA THR A 179 18.16 -9.49 -4.24
C THR A 179 18.16 -8.48 -3.10
N HIS A 180 18.38 -7.18 -3.38
CA HIS A 180 18.49 -6.15 -2.34
C HIS A 180 17.16 -5.47 -2.01
N GLY A 181 16.07 -5.88 -2.67
CA GLY A 181 14.73 -5.36 -2.39
C GLY A 181 14.48 -3.97 -2.94
N ALA A 182 15.18 -3.53 -3.98
CA ALA A 182 14.77 -2.34 -4.72
C ALA A 182 13.48 -2.63 -5.52
N LEU A 183 12.58 -1.66 -5.56
CA LEU A 183 11.42 -1.63 -6.47
C LEU A 183 11.74 -0.80 -7.73
N LEU A 184 12.70 0.12 -7.61
CA LEU A 184 13.21 0.96 -8.68
C LEU A 184 14.71 1.19 -8.42
N ALA A 185 15.53 1.01 -9.44
CA ALA A 185 16.90 1.47 -9.50
C ALA A 185 17.12 2.19 -10.83
N GLU A 186 17.20 3.52 -10.77
CA GLU A 186 17.21 4.41 -11.93
C GLU A 186 18.48 5.28 -11.93
N ILE A 187 19.07 5.45 -13.11
CA ILE A 187 20.20 6.33 -13.38
C ILE A 187 19.76 7.33 -14.45
N ASN A 188 19.68 8.62 -14.09
CA ASN A 188 19.32 9.68 -15.02
C ASN A 188 20.02 11.02 -14.71
N PRO A 189 21.17 11.35 -15.33
CA PRO A 189 21.77 10.69 -16.48
C PRO A 189 22.84 9.64 -16.13
N LEU A 190 22.95 8.63 -16.98
CA LEU A 190 24.14 7.79 -17.14
C LEU A 190 25.05 8.47 -18.18
N ALA A 191 26.20 8.98 -17.77
CA ALA A 191 27.10 9.69 -18.67
C ALA A 191 28.17 8.77 -19.27
N LEU A 192 28.40 8.90 -20.57
CA LEU A 192 29.65 8.52 -21.20
C LEU A 192 30.60 9.72 -21.12
N THR A 193 31.75 9.54 -20.50
CA THR A 193 32.75 10.60 -20.37
C THR A 193 33.62 10.70 -21.63
N ASP A 194 34.41 11.79 -21.74
CA ASP A 194 35.39 11.91 -22.82
C ASP A 194 36.49 10.83 -22.75
N GLN A 195 36.72 10.26 -21.57
CA GLN A 195 37.62 9.12 -21.36
C GLN A 195 37.00 7.77 -21.76
N GLY A 196 35.76 7.77 -22.25
CA GLY A 196 35.06 6.56 -22.69
C GLY A 196 34.54 5.68 -21.54
N THR A 197 34.40 6.23 -20.34
CA THR A 197 33.87 5.53 -19.16
C THR A 197 32.40 5.85 -18.93
N LEU A 198 31.64 4.87 -18.41
CA LEU A 198 30.25 5.05 -18.01
C LEU A 198 30.17 5.41 -16.52
N VAL A 199 29.46 6.49 -16.19
CA VAL A 199 29.34 7.00 -14.81
C VAL A 199 27.89 7.42 -14.54
N ALA A 200 27.32 6.96 -13.43
CA ALA A 200 26.01 7.38 -12.96
C ALA A 200 26.08 8.77 -12.31
N LEU A 201 25.68 9.80 -13.06
CA LEU A 201 25.69 11.18 -12.57
C LEU A 201 24.49 11.50 -11.70
N ASP A 202 23.44 10.71 -11.75
CA ASP A 202 22.32 10.74 -10.82
C ASP A 202 21.91 9.30 -10.48
N GLY A 203 21.26 9.13 -9.33
CA GLY A 203 20.67 7.86 -8.91
C GLY A 203 19.39 8.07 -8.16
N LYS A 204 18.38 7.26 -8.48
CA LYS A 204 17.14 7.16 -7.73
C LYS A 204 16.85 5.71 -7.44
N VAL A 205 16.76 5.39 -6.15
CA VAL A 205 16.39 4.05 -5.68
C VAL A 205 15.17 4.15 -4.78
N ASP A 206 14.14 3.38 -5.11
CA ASP A 206 13.03 3.10 -4.20
C ASP A 206 13.18 1.66 -3.72
N LEU A 207 13.21 1.45 -2.41
CA LEU A 207 13.29 0.16 -1.74
C LEU A 207 11.90 -0.31 -1.29
N ASP A 208 11.72 -1.62 -1.23
CA ASP A 208 10.53 -2.26 -0.70
C ASP A 208 10.50 -2.14 0.83
N ASP A 209 9.48 -1.45 1.37
CA ASP A 209 9.32 -1.26 2.81
C ASP A 209 9.16 -2.59 3.56
N SER A 210 8.49 -3.56 2.92
CA SER A 210 8.30 -4.92 3.45
C SER A 210 9.63 -5.67 3.56
N LYS A 211 10.52 -5.54 2.56
CA LYS A 211 11.86 -6.12 2.63
C LYS A 211 12.72 -5.43 3.69
N MET A 212 12.66 -4.11 3.76
CA MET A 212 13.42 -3.33 4.74
C MET A 212 12.97 -3.60 6.18
N ALA A 213 11.70 -3.95 6.41
CA ALA A 213 11.22 -4.39 7.73
C ALA A 213 11.89 -5.70 8.20
N LEU A 214 12.29 -6.58 7.27
CA LEU A 214 13.02 -7.81 7.57
C LEU A 214 14.54 -7.58 7.74
N LEU A 215 15.05 -6.40 7.38
CA LEU A 215 16.47 -6.05 7.40
C LEU A 215 16.69 -4.73 8.18
N PRO A 216 16.45 -4.71 9.50
CA PRO A 216 16.43 -3.48 10.30
C PRO A 216 17.77 -2.73 10.28
N GLU A 217 18.91 -3.43 10.27
CA GLU A 217 20.22 -2.80 10.20
C GLU A 217 20.49 -2.11 8.86
N VAL A 218 20.07 -2.74 7.75
CA VAL A 218 20.18 -2.14 6.40
C VAL A 218 19.25 -0.93 6.31
N LYS A 219 18.01 -1.06 6.79
CA LYS A 219 17.05 0.03 6.84
C LYS A 219 17.61 1.21 7.62
N LYS A 220 18.22 0.97 8.78
CA LYS A 220 18.83 2.00 9.62
C LYS A 220 19.99 2.69 8.91
N ALA A 221 20.89 1.94 8.26
CA ALA A 221 22.04 2.50 7.54
C ALA A 221 21.63 3.40 6.34
N LEU A 222 20.55 3.03 5.66
CA LEU A 222 20.03 3.76 4.50
C LEU A 222 19.02 4.86 4.89
N SER A 223 18.56 4.88 6.15
CA SER A 223 17.60 5.87 6.61
C SER A 223 18.24 7.25 6.72
N ARG A 224 17.45 8.26 6.34
CA ARG A 224 17.81 9.67 6.42
C ARG A 224 16.70 10.39 7.19
N PRO A 225 16.75 10.40 8.54
CA PRO A 225 15.73 11.04 9.37
C PRO A 225 15.63 12.55 9.11
N GLU A 226 16.64 13.16 8.49
CA GLU A 226 16.67 14.57 8.11
C GLU A 226 15.55 14.94 7.12
N HIS A 227 14.97 13.96 6.41
CA HIS A 227 13.81 14.18 5.52
C HIS A 227 12.46 14.07 6.23
N GLN A 228 12.42 13.82 7.54
CA GLN A 228 11.19 13.53 8.27
C GLN A 228 10.96 14.58 9.35
N SER A 229 9.69 14.88 9.63
CA SER A 229 9.38 15.75 10.76
C SER A 229 9.62 15.03 12.09
N PRO A 230 9.91 15.78 13.18
CA PRO A 230 9.99 15.20 14.52
C PRO A 230 8.73 14.39 14.90
N ASP A 231 7.55 14.88 14.50
CA ASP A 231 6.25 14.24 14.74
C ASP A 231 6.16 12.87 14.06
N GLU A 232 6.56 12.78 12.78
CA GLU A 232 6.56 11.53 12.02
C GLU A 232 7.56 10.52 12.57
N ILE A 233 8.73 10.98 13.05
CA ILE A 233 9.72 10.12 13.70
C ILE A 233 9.15 9.56 15.02
N ARG A 234 8.53 10.40 15.84
CA ARG A 234 7.90 10.01 17.11
C ARG A 234 6.77 9.02 16.89
N ALA A 235 5.85 9.30 15.98
CA ALA A 235 4.76 8.38 15.64
C ALA A 235 5.28 7.03 15.15
N ARG A 236 6.23 7.02 14.22
CA ARG A 236 6.79 5.75 13.70
C ARG A 236 7.48 4.94 14.80
N THR A 237 8.20 5.60 15.71
CA THR A 237 8.85 4.93 16.85
C THR A 237 7.83 4.24 17.76
N ALA A 238 6.64 4.82 17.89
CA ALA A 238 5.50 4.21 18.60
C ALA A 238 4.74 3.15 17.76
N GLY A 239 5.09 2.95 16.50
CA GLY A 239 4.40 2.03 15.60
C GLY A 239 3.08 2.58 15.04
N LEU A 240 2.93 3.91 14.98
CA LEU A 240 1.78 4.60 14.39
C LEU A 240 2.08 4.97 12.93
N SER A 241 1.06 4.89 12.07
CA SER A 241 1.11 5.49 10.74
C SER A 241 0.58 6.92 10.83
N TYR A 242 1.48 7.89 10.73
CA TYR A 242 1.16 9.31 10.86
C TYR A 242 1.71 10.12 9.69
N HIS A 243 0.90 11.02 9.14
CA HIS A 243 1.33 12.04 8.19
C HIS A 243 0.73 13.39 8.53
N ARG A 244 1.52 14.44 8.40
CA ARG A 244 1.07 15.81 8.63
C ARG A 244 0.29 16.34 7.42
N LEU A 245 -0.90 16.89 7.65
CA LEU A 245 -1.77 17.52 6.64
C LEU A 245 -1.97 19.00 6.97
N LYS A 246 -2.70 19.75 6.13
CA LYS A 246 -2.83 21.23 6.26
C LYS A 246 -4.01 21.70 7.12
N GLY A 247 -4.93 20.82 7.47
CA GLY A 247 -6.18 21.17 8.14
C GLY A 247 -6.08 21.41 9.64
N SER A 248 -7.23 21.36 10.31
CA SER A 248 -7.40 21.71 11.73
C SER A 248 -8.14 20.67 12.57
N VAL A 249 -8.70 19.62 11.97
CA VAL A 249 -9.28 18.49 12.69
C VAL A 249 -8.18 17.43 12.92
N GLY A 250 -7.79 17.22 14.17
CA GLY A 250 -6.83 16.18 14.54
C GLY A 250 -7.52 14.83 14.57
N MET A 251 -7.29 13.96 13.59
CA MET A 251 -7.99 12.68 13.52
C MET A 251 -7.17 11.54 14.13
N MET A 252 -7.84 10.57 14.74
CA MET A 252 -7.28 9.32 15.23
C MET A 252 -8.24 8.18 14.91
N VAL A 253 -7.82 7.25 14.06
CA VAL A 253 -8.69 6.24 13.47
C VAL A 253 -8.02 4.87 13.51
N ASN A 254 -8.80 3.77 13.52
CA ASN A 254 -8.25 2.43 13.39
C ASN A 254 -8.47 1.84 11.98
N GLY A 255 -7.40 1.37 11.37
CA GLY A 255 -7.35 0.81 10.03
C GLY A 255 -7.29 1.89 8.93
N ALA A 256 -6.31 1.76 8.04
CA ALA A 256 -6.06 2.71 6.97
C ALA A 256 -7.29 3.02 6.08
N GLY A 257 -8.10 2.02 5.74
CA GLY A 257 -9.31 2.24 4.93
C GLY A 257 -10.33 3.15 5.61
N LEU A 258 -10.57 2.94 6.91
CA LEU A 258 -11.45 3.80 7.70
C LEU A 258 -10.85 5.19 7.87
N ALA A 259 -9.53 5.30 8.06
CA ALA A 259 -8.84 6.59 8.15
C ALA A 259 -8.99 7.40 6.85
N MET A 260 -8.82 6.76 5.69
CA MET A 260 -9.02 7.39 4.37
C MET A 260 -10.48 7.80 4.15
N ASN A 261 -11.44 6.93 4.47
CA ASN A 261 -12.87 7.27 4.36
C ASN A 261 -13.23 8.43 5.28
N THR A 262 -12.73 8.43 6.52
CA THR A 262 -12.95 9.52 7.48
C THR A 262 -12.40 10.84 6.94
N MET A 263 -11.19 10.83 6.37
CA MET A 263 -10.58 12.00 5.74
C MET A 263 -11.42 12.52 4.57
N ASP A 264 -11.93 11.65 3.70
CA ASP A 264 -12.82 12.03 2.60
C ASP A 264 -14.11 12.70 3.09
N ILE A 265 -14.75 12.11 4.09
CA ILE A 265 -15.98 12.65 4.67
C ILE A 265 -15.70 14.03 5.29
N LEU A 266 -14.61 14.18 6.04
CA LEU A 266 -14.20 15.46 6.64
C LEU A 266 -13.95 16.54 5.57
N ASN A 267 -13.16 16.22 4.54
CA ASN A 267 -12.83 17.16 3.46
C ASN A 267 -14.07 17.59 2.67
N LYS A 268 -14.97 16.65 2.34
CA LYS A 268 -16.26 16.96 1.66
C LYS A 268 -17.16 17.91 2.46
N ASN A 269 -16.97 17.98 3.78
CA ASN A 269 -17.74 18.86 4.68
C ASN A 269 -16.97 20.11 5.12
N GLY A 270 -15.82 20.42 4.51
CA GLY A 270 -15.01 21.60 4.87
C GLY A 270 -14.36 21.52 6.26
N LEU A 271 -14.16 20.30 6.77
CA LEU A 271 -13.57 19.99 8.07
C LEU A 271 -12.16 19.41 7.91
N GLU A 272 -11.30 20.11 7.17
CA GLU A 272 -10.00 19.59 6.73
C GLU A 272 -9.18 18.98 7.89
N PRO A 273 -8.66 17.75 7.75
CA PRO A 273 -7.85 17.12 8.77
C PRO A 273 -6.44 17.69 8.83
N ALA A 274 -5.91 17.82 10.05
CA ALA A 274 -4.56 18.29 10.34
C ALA A 274 -3.49 17.20 10.14
N ASN A 275 -3.93 15.94 10.10
CA ASN A 275 -3.09 14.76 9.99
C ASN A 275 -3.86 13.57 9.38
N PHE A 276 -3.12 12.57 8.93
CA PHE A 276 -3.57 11.18 8.82
C PHE A 276 -2.97 10.43 10.01
N LEU A 277 -3.78 9.74 10.82
CA LEU A 277 -3.28 8.86 11.89
C LEU A 277 -4.09 7.58 11.96
N ASP A 278 -3.41 6.47 11.73
CA ASP A 278 -3.91 5.12 11.90
C ASP A 278 -3.26 4.44 13.12
N LEU A 279 -4.08 4.02 14.09
CA LEU A 279 -3.68 3.26 15.27
C LEU A 279 -3.29 1.79 14.94
N GLY A 280 -3.66 1.32 13.75
CA GLY A 280 -3.51 -0.05 13.31
C GLY A 280 -4.49 -1.02 13.98
N GLY A 281 -4.19 -2.32 13.91
CA GLY A 281 -5.03 -3.38 14.48
C GLY A 281 -4.98 -3.53 16.00
N GLY A 282 -4.20 -2.70 16.71
CA GLY A 282 -4.06 -2.75 18.16
C GLY A 282 -4.12 -1.37 18.78
N ALA A 283 -5.13 -1.13 19.62
CA ALA A 283 -5.27 0.09 20.41
C ALA A 283 -4.67 -0.13 21.81
N ASP A 284 -3.36 -0.33 21.89
CA ASP A 284 -2.68 -0.38 23.18
C ASP A 284 -2.47 1.01 23.76
N ILE A 285 -2.32 1.07 25.09
CA ILE A 285 -2.17 2.32 25.84
C ILE A 285 -0.97 3.15 25.34
N PRO A 286 0.24 2.57 25.09
CA PRO A 286 1.37 3.35 24.59
C PRO A 286 1.09 4.07 23.26
N ARG A 287 0.48 3.37 22.28
CA ARG A 287 0.13 3.95 20.98
C ARG A 287 -0.94 5.02 21.10
N MET A 288 -2.00 4.74 21.85
CA MET A 288 -3.08 5.70 22.11
C MET A 288 -2.54 6.98 22.73
N ARG A 289 -1.65 6.85 23.73
CA ARG A 289 -0.97 7.97 24.38
C ARG A 289 -0.15 8.79 23.40
N THR A 290 0.77 8.18 22.67
CA THR A 290 1.61 8.93 21.71
C THR A 290 0.77 9.59 20.63
N GLY A 291 -0.27 8.91 20.13
CA GLY A 291 -1.20 9.50 19.18
C GLY A 291 -1.91 10.72 19.75
N LEU A 292 -2.39 10.65 20.99
CA LEU A 292 -3.11 11.75 21.61
C LEU A 292 -2.19 12.94 21.91
N GLU A 293 -0.98 12.67 22.42
CA GLU A 293 0.05 13.69 22.65
C GLU A 293 0.37 14.46 21.35
N LEU A 294 0.58 13.76 20.23
CA LEU A 294 0.83 14.39 18.92
C LEU A 294 -0.30 15.34 18.50
N LEU A 295 -1.57 14.99 18.77
CA LEU A 295 -2.71 15.83 18.42
C LEU A 295 -2.91 17.00 19.39
N VAL A 296 -2.63 16.80 20.67
CA VAL A 296 -2.71 17.82 21.72
C VAL A 296 -1.61 18.87 21.55
N GLU A 297 -0.40 18.46 21.20
CA GLU A 297 0.75 19.37 21.02
C GLU A 297 0.72 20.17 19.70
N ASP A 298 -0.03 19.73 18.68
CA ASP A 298 -0.09 20.43 17.39
C ASP A 298 -1.04 21.64 17.41
N ASP A 299 -0.52 22.86 17.54
CA ASP A 299 -1.29 24.11 17.61
C ASP A 299 -2.32 24.32 16.49
N ARG A 300 -2.18 23.65 15.35
CA ARG A 300 -3.15 23.73 14.23
C ARG A 300 -4.42 22.94 14.52
N VAL A 301 -4.32 21.89 15.33
CA VAL A 301 -5.45 21.06 15.74
C VAL A 301 -6.33 21.88 16.68
N LYS A 302 -7.58 22.13 16.25
CA LYS A 302 -8.61 22.84 17.04
C LYS A 302 -9.55 21.88 17.76
N VAL A 303 -9.78 20.71 17.17
CA VAL A 303 -10.64 19.64 17.72
C VAL A 303 -10.05 18.28 17.34
N ILE A 304 -10.14 17.32 18.25
CA ILE A 304 -9.72 15.94 18.03
C ILE A 304 -10.94 15.10 17.64
N PHE A 305 -10.83 14.30 16.59
CA PHE A 305 -11.84 13.34 16.19
C PHE A 305 -11.31 11.90 16.29
N ILE A 306 -11.84 11.14 17.23
CA ILE A 306 -11.55 9.71 17.41
C ILE A 306 -12.68 8.92 16.75
N ASN A 307 -12.39 8.27 15.63
CA ASN A 307 -13.38 7.44 14.90
C ASN A 307 -12.92 5.99 14.91
N ILE A 308 -13.67 5.13 15.61
CA ILE A 308 -13.30 3.72 15.81
C ILE A 308 -14.41 2.81 15.33
N PHE A 309 -14.03 1.84 14.49
CA PHE A 309 -14.89 0.71 14.14
C PHE A 309 -14.38 -0.57 14.82
N GLY A 310 -15.20 -1.14 15.69
CA GLY A 310 -14.99 -2.42 16.33
C GLY A 310 -15.22 -3.57 15.36
N GLY A 311 -14.14 -4.17 14.87
CA GLY A 311 -14.18 -5.39 14.07
C GLY A 311 -13.62 -6.56 14.87
N ILE A 312 -12.33 -6.83 14.66
CA ILE A 312 -11.56 -7.82 15.44
C ILE A 312 -11.30 -7.30 16.85
N LEU A 313 -10.94 -6.01 16.95
CA LEU A 313 -10.79 -5.30 18.21
C LEU A 313 -12.15 -4.80 18.68
N SER A 314 -12.49 -4.99 19.95
CA SER A 314 -13.75 -4.49 20.51
C SER A 314 -13.64 -3.01 20.87
N CYS A 315 -14.70 -2.25 20.64
CA CYS A 315 -14.76 -0.85 21.08
C CYS A 315 -14.66 -0.71 22.60
N ALA A 316 -15.13 -1.69 23.38
CA ALA A 316 -14.96 -1.72 24.83
C ALA A 316 -13.47 -1.68 25.25
N HIS A 317 -12.61 -2.48 24.61
CA HIS A 317 -11.19 -2.48 24.91
C HIS A 317 -10.51 -1.16 24.52
N VAL A 318 -10.93 -0.57 23.38
CA VAL A 318 -10.43 0.75 22.97
C VAL A 318 -10.85 1.84 23.96
N ALA A 319 -12.06 1.78 24.50
CA ALA A 319 -12.52 2.69 25.56
C ALA A 319 -11.66 2.56 26.83
N GLU A 320 -11.39 1.34 27.29
CA GLU A 320 -10.52 1.10 28.45
C GLU A 320 -9.12 1.70 28.25
N ALA A 321 -8.53 1.49 27.07
CA ALA A 321 -7.23 2.05 26.73
C ALA A 321 -7.25 3.59 26.66
N LEU A 322 -8.32 4.17 26.12
CA LEU A 322 -8.51 5.62 26.06
C LEU A 322 -8.67 6.21 27.46
N THR A 323 -9.49 5.61 28.33
CA THR A 323 -9.65 6.02 29.72
C THR A 323 -8.30 6.01 30.46
N ALA A 324 -7.55 4.90 30.38
CA ALA A 324 -6.23 4.80 31.01
C ALA A 324 -5.20 5.77 30.43
N THR A 325 -5.40 6.24 29.19
CA THR A 325 -4.56 7.26 28.55
C THR A 325 -4.91 8.66 29.03
N LEU A 326 -6.20 8.97 29.17
CA LEU A 326 -6.69 10.27 29.65
C LEU A 326 -6.30 10.55 31.12
N ASP A 327 -6.03 9.51 31.91
CA ASP A 327 -5.42 9.66 33.25
C ASP A 327 -3.99 10.22 33.21
N LYS A 328 -3.31 10.13 32.06
CA LYS A 328 -1.89 10.49 31.89
C LYS A 328 -1.66 11.65 30.92
N VAL A 329 -2.61 11.92 30.03
CA VAL A 329 -2.54 12.97 29.02
C VAL A 329 -3.67 13.95 29.27
N GLU A 330 -3.32 15.19 29.60
CA GLU A 330 -4.30 16.25 29.76
C GLU A 330 -4.86 16.65 28.39
N LEU A 331 -6.16 16.44 28.21
CA LEU A 331 -6.83 16.78 26.97
C LEU A 331 -7.12 18.30 26.93
N THR A 332 -6.23 19.09 26.32
CA THR A 332 -6.37 20.56 26.23
C THR A 332 -7.22 21.04 25.06
N LYS A 333 -7.78 20.13 24.26
CA LYS A 333 -8.61 20.42 23.07
C LYS A 333 -9.93 19.63 23.14
N PRO A 334 -11.05 20.15 22.60
CA PRO A 334 -12.27 19.36 22.48
C PRO A 334 -12.02 18.05 21.72
N CYS A 335 -12.66 16.96 22.14
CA CYS A 335 -12.53 15.65 21.52
C CYS A 335 -13.91 15.05 21.26
N VAL A 336 -14.20 14.78 19.98
CA VAL A 336 -15.41 14.07 19.54
C VAL A 336 -15.03 12.60 19.31
N VAL A 337 -15.83 11.66 19.83
CA VAL A 337 -15.58 10.22 19.70
C VAL A 337 -16.79 9.52 19.11
N ARG A 338 -16.57 8.82 17.99
CA ARG A 338 -17.55 7.91 17.37
C ARG A 338 -17.06 6.47 17.49
N PHE A 339 -17.82 5.62 18.18
CA PHE A 339 -17.60 4.17 18.24
C PHE A 339 -18.73 3.45 17.49
N SER A 340 -18.38 2.54 16.59
CA SER A 340 -19.34 1.71 15.84
C SER A 340 -18.86 0.25 15.75
N GLY A 341 -19.75 -0.71 15.48
CA GLY A 341 -19.40 -2.13 15.37
C GLY A 341 -19.37 -2.88 16.71
N TYR A 342 -18.48 -3.87 16.82
CA TYR A 342 -18.41 -4.82 17.93
C TYR A 342 -18.18 -4.16 19.30
N MET A 343 -19.12 -4.36 20.22
CA MET A 343 -19.17 -3.77 21.58
C MET A 343 -19.09 -2.23 21.61
N ALA A 344 -19.62 -1.56 20.58
CA ALA A 344 -19.68 -0.10 20.54
C ALA A 344 -20.43 0.49 21.75
N ASP A 345 -21.61 -0.06 22.07
CA ASP A 345 -22.45 0.41 23.18
C ASP A 345 -21.72 0.31 24.53
N ASP A 346 -20.98 -0.77 24.77
CA ASP A 346 -20.24 -0.95 26.01
C ASP A 346 -19.03 -0.01 26.08
N GLY A 347 -18.33 0.20 24.97
CA GLY A 347 -17.29 1.23 24.89
C GLY A 347 -17.83 2.63 25.16
N GLN A 348 -19.01 2.97 24.62
CA GLN A 348 -19.66 4.25 24.91
C GLN A 348 -20.04 4.36 26.40
N LYS A 349 -20.56 3.31 27.04
CA LYS A 349 -20.87 3.33 28.48
C LYS A 349 -19.61 3.60 29.32
N ILE A 350 -18.49 2.96 28.99
CA ILE A 350 -17.21 3.16 29.68
C ILE A 350 -16.77 4.63 29.57
N LEU A 351 -16.83 5.22 28.37
CA LEU A 351 -16.44 6.61 28.16
C LEU A 351 -17.42 7.61 28.80
N LYS A 352 -18.73 7.32 28.78
CA LYS A 352 -19.75 8.14 29.48
C LYS A 352 -19.48 8.20 30.98
N ALA A 353 -19.05 7.10 31.59
CA ALA A 353 -18.75 7.03 33.02
C ALA A 353 -17.56 7.91 33.44
N LEU A 354 -16.65 8.26 32.51
CA LEU A 354 -15.54 9.16 32.78
C LEU A 354 -16.00 10.61 33.03
N ASN A 355 -17.14 11.01 32.46
CA ASN A 355 -17.72 12.36 32.56
C ASN A 355 -16.70 13.49 32.30
N HIS A 356 -15.84 13.30 31.29
CA HIS A 356 -14.74 14.22 30.99
C HIS A 356 -15.28 15.48 30.27
N PRO A 357 -14.96 16.71 30.72
CA PRO A 357 -15.63 17.95 30.26
C PRO A 357 -15.36 18.31 28.79
N ARG A 358 -14.33 17.73 28.18
CA ARG A 358 -13.93 17.98 26.78
C ARG A 358 -14.19 16.79 25.85
N LEU A 359 -14.84 15.73 26.36
CA LEU A 359 -15.14 14.53 25.59
C LEU A 359 -16.62 14.55 25.18
N CYS A 360 -16.89 14.55 23.87
CA CYS A 360 -18.23 14.46 23.30
C CYS A 360 -18.39 13.12 22.59
N LEU A 361 -19.38 12.32 22.98
CA LEU A 361 -19.63 11.01 22.39
C LEU A 361 -20.81 11.10 21.42
N VAL A 362 -20.62 10.59 20.21
CA VAL A 362 -21.61 10.62 19.12
C VAL A 362 -21.89 9.22 18.58
N GLU A 363 -23.11 9.00 18.13
CA GLU A 363 -23.57 7.67 17.72
C GLU A 363 -23.28 7.34 16.25
N ASN A 364 -23.25 8.37 15.39
CA ASN A 364 -23.10 8.21 13.95
C ASN A 364 -22.23 9.32 13.34
N MET A 365 -21.89 9.18 12.05
CA MET A 365 -21.04 10.13 11.35
C MET A 365 -21.71 11.50 11.19
N GLU A 366 -23.02 11.57 10.97
CA GLU A 366 -23.75 12.83 10.82
C GLU A 366 -23.64 13.69 12.08
N SER A 367 -23.89 13.10 13.26
CA SER A 367 -23.72 13.76 14.56
C SER A 367 -22.26 14.16 14.80
N ALA A 368 -21.30 13.32 14.41
CA ALA A 368 -19.88 13.67 14.50
C ALA A 368 -19.55 14.92 13.68
N LEU A 369 -20.03 15.01 12.43
CA LEU A 369 -19.79 16.16 11.57
C LEU A 369 -20.46 17.42 12.11
N ALA A 370 -21.67 17.32 12.66
CA ALA A 370 -22.36 18.45 13.26
C ALA A 370 -21.58 19.04 14.45
N GLU A 371 -21.09 18.19 15.35
CA GLU A 371 -20.28 18.60 16.50
C GLU A 371 -18.95 19.22 16.07
N LEU A 372 -18.24 18.58 15.13
CA LEU A 372 -16.99 19.10 14.59
C LEU A 372 -17.18 20.45 13.90
N ALA A 373 -18.24 20.61 13.11
CA ALA A 373 -18.57 21.87 12.44
C ALA A 373 -18.94 22.98 13.44
N GLY A 374 -19.67 22.67 14.51
CA GLY A 374 -19.98 23.62 15.56
C GLY A 374 -18.74 24.19 16.26
N ILE A 375 -17.67 23.39 16.36
CA ILE A 375 -16.39 23.79 16.97
C ILE A 375 -15.49 24.54 15.97
N ILE A 376 -15.38 24.06 14.73
CA ILE A 376 -14.49 24.64 13.72
C ILE A 376 -15.05 25.93 13.11
N HIS A 377 -16.37 25.95 12.83
CA HIS A 377 -17.07 27.03 12.14
C HIS A 377 -18.24 27.56 13.01
N PRO A 378 -17.98 28.16 14.18
CA PRO A 378 -19.04 28.56 15.13
C PRO A 378 -20.04 29.62 14.60
N SER A 379 -19.81 30.16 13.39
CA SER A 379 -20.65 31.19 12.75
C SER A 379 -21.26 30.78 11.39
N ALA A 380 -21.06 29.56 10.91
CA ALA A 380 -21.56 29.14 9.60
C ALA A 380 -22.79 28.24 9.71
N ALA A 381 -23.98 28.85 9.66
CA ALA A 381 -25.21 28.12 9.35
C ALA A 381 -25.13 27.54 7.91
N ARG A 382 -25.52 26.27 7.81
CA ARG A 382 -25.59 25.36 6.64
C ARG A 382 -25.59 26.04 5.25
N LYS A 383 -24.68 25.61 4.37
CA LYS A 383 -24.83 25.77 2.91
C LYS A 383 -24.95 24.39 2.25
N ASN A 384 -25.97 24.23 1.42
CA ASN A 384 -26.21 23.05 0.60
C ASN A 384 -25.09 22.84 -0.42
N VAL A 385 -24.74 21.57 -0.62
CA VAL A 385 -23.78 21.07 -1.61
C VAL A 385 -24.42 21.10 -3.00
N ALA A 386 -23.67 21.56 -4.01
CA ALA A 386 -24.09 21.61 -5.40
C ALA A 386 -23.84 20.28 -6.12
N GLU A 387 -24.74 19.92 -7.05
CA GLU A 387 -24.65 18.75 -7.92
C GLU A 387 -23.57 18.93 -9.01
N PRO A 388 -22.85 17.86 -9.41
CA PRO A 388 -21.86 17.94 -10.47
C PRO A 388 -22.50 17.92 -11.86
N THR A 389 -21.97 18.79 -12.73
CA THR A 389 -22.40 19.00 -14.12
C THR A 389 -21.77 17.96 -15.05
N THR A 390 -22.56 17.46 -16.00
CA THR A 390 -22.19 16.51 -17.05
C THR A 390 -21.31 17.14 -18.13
N ILE A 391 -20.22 16.47 -18.52
CA ILE A 391 -19.41 16.78 -19.72
C ILE A 391 -19.39 15.53 -20.60
N SER A 392 -19.41 15.72 -21.93
CA SER A 392 -19.55 14.66 -22.94
C SER A 392 -18.37 14.61 -23.93
N MET A 393 -18.02 13.37 -24.32
CA MET A 393 -17.26 12.89 -25.51
C MET A 393 -15.71 12.93 -25.49
N PRO A 394 -15.00 12.08 -26.29
CA PRO A 394 -15.38 10.85 -27.02
C PRO A 394 -14.50 9.61 -26.69
N ASP A 395 -14.93 8.44 -27.21
CA ASP A 395 -14.33 7.11 -27.11
C ASP A 395 -12.89 6.97 -27.61
N GLN A 396 -12.03 6.31 -26.83
CA GLN A 396 -10.99 5.41 -27.34
C GLN A 396 -10.83 4.18 -26.45
N VAL A 397 -11.10 3.03 -27.05
CA VAL A 397 -10.96 1.69 -26.49
C VAL A 397 -9.47 1.33 -26.39
N VAL A 398 -8.99 1.08 -25.18
CA VAL A 398 -7.71 0.39 -24.95
C VAL A 398 -8.01 -1.09 -24.68
N GLN A 399 -7.36 -1.96 -25.45
CA GLN A 399 -7.53 -3.40 -25.36
C GLN A 399 -6.99 -3.93 -24.01
N PRO A 400 -7.69 -4.86 -23.33
CA PRO A 400 -7.14 -5.54 -22.18
C PRO A 400 -6.11 -6.57 -22.65
N ASP A 401 -4.95 -6.56 -21.99
CA ASP A 401 -3.93 -7.58 -22.12
C ASP A 401 -4.53 -8.95 -21.77
N GLY A 402 -4.55 -9.82 -22.79
CA GLY A 402 -5.26 -11.10 -22.78
C GLY A 402 -4.68 -12.17 -21.85
N ARG A 403 -4.71 -11.94 -20.54
CA ARG A 403 -4.49 -12.98 -19.54
C ARG A 403 -5.76 -13.17 -18.72
N VAL A 404 -6.57 -14.13 -19.17
CA VAL A 404 -7.63 -14.72 -18.34
C VAL A 404 -6.93 -15.52 -17.24
N SER A 405 -7.01 -15.04 -16.01
CA SER A 405 -6.64 -15.81 -14.81
C SER A 405 -7.68 -16.92 -14.63
N LEU A 406 -7.43 -18.07 -15.24
CA LEU A 406 -8.16 -19.31 -14.95
C LEU A 406 -7.42 -20.01 -13.82
N HIS A 407 -7.66 -19.62 -12.57
CA HIS A 407 -7.43 -20.53 -11.46
C HIS A 407 -8.70 -21.39 -11.31
N PRO A 408 -8.68 -22.68 -11.68
CA PRO A 408 -9.85 -23.54 -11.56
C PRO A 408 -9.94 -24.06 -10.13
N SER A 409 -10.23 -23.18 -9.17
CA SER A 409 -10.97 -23.64 -8.00
C SER A 409 -12.38 -23.96 -8.50
N GLY A 410 -12.96 -25.07 -8.06
CA GLY A 410 -14.35 -25.41 -8.38
C GLY A 410 -15.34 -24.28 -8.04
N PRO A 411 -16.63 -24.44 -8.40
CA PRO A 411 -17.66 -23.45 -8.12
C PRO A 411 -17.68 -23.06 -6.64
N LEU A 412 -18.23 -21.88 -6.31
CA LEU A 412 -18.37 -21.40 -4.93
C LEU A 412 -18.96 -22.48 -3.98
N SER A 413 -19.88 -23.29 -4.48
CA SER A 413 -20.52 -24.40 -3.76
C SER A 413 -19.55 -25.48 -3.24
N ALA A 414 -18.34 -25.57 -3.79
CA ALA A 414 -17.29 -26.47 -3.31
C ALA A 414 -16.70 -26.04 -1.95
N LEU A 415 -16.94 -24.79 -1.52
CA LEU A 415 -16.49 -24.26 -0.24
C LEU A 415 -17.69 -24.13 0.71
N ASN A 416 -17.78 -25.02 1.70
CA ASN A 416 -18.94 -25.13 2.59
C ASN A 416 -18.54 -25.69 3.98
N ARG A 417 -19.52 -25.90 4.87
CA ARG A 417 -19.29 -26.42 6.23
C ARG A 417 -18.53 -27.75 6.33
N GLU A 418 -18.60 -28.59 5.29
CA GLU A 418 -17.91 -29.89 5.27
C GLU A 418 -16.44 -29.79 4.83
N THR A 419 -16.04 -28.66 4.26
CA THR A 419 -14.66 -28.43 3.82
C THR A 419 -13.71 -28.57 5.00
N GLN A 420 -12.75 -29.50 4.91
CA GLN A 420 -11.73 -29.66 5.93
C GLN A 420 -10.65 -28.58 5.76
N VAL A 421 -10.37 -27.88 6.87
CA VAL A 421 -9.47 -26.73 6.88
C VAL A 421 -8.16 -27.05 7.60
N LEU A 422 -7.05 -26.70 6.98
CA LEU A 422 -5.70 -26.71 7.54
C LEU A 422 -5.27 -25.31 7.99
N VAL A 423 -4.73 -25.17 9.20
CA VAL A 423 -4.15 -23.90 9.67
C VAL A 423 -2.63 -23.95 9.71
N GLN A 424 -1.97 -23.17 8.86
CA GLN A 424 -0.52 -22.99 8.89
C GLN A 424 -0.14 -21.89 9.89
N GLY A 425 0.76 -22.20 10.83
CA GLY A 425 1.07 -21.32 11.96
C GLY A 425 0.10 -21.44 13.15
N ILE A 426 -0.62 -22.56 13.26
CA ILE A 426 -1.67 -22.81 14.28
C ILE A 426 -1.19 -22.57 15.73
N THR A 427 0.08 -22.84 16.02
CA THR A 427 0.63 -22.72 17.38
C THR A 427 1.02 -21.28 17.76
N GLY A 428 0.98 -20.35 16.80
CA GLY A 428 1.20 -18.92 17.05
C GLY A 428 -0.02 -18.27 17.73
N LYS A 429 0.19 -17.13 18.40
CA LYS A 429 -0.88 -16.41 19.13
C LYS A 429 -2.10 -16.12 18.24
N THR A 430 -1.87 -15.53 17.07
CA THR A 430 -2.92 -15.18 16.10
C THR A 430 -3.56 -16.43 15.50
N GLY A 431 -2.74 -17.41 15.07
CA GLY A 431 -3.22 -18.67 14.51
C GLY A 431 -4.13 -19.43 15.48
N ARG A 432 -3.75 -19.54 16.76
CA ARG A 432 -4.55 -20.20 17.79
C ARG A 432 -5.87 -19.46 18.05
N LEU A 433 -5.82 -18.14 18.22
CA LEU A 433 -7.01 -17.32 18.46
C LEU A 433 -8.03 -17.48 17.32
N HIS A 434 -7.58 -17.31 16.08
CA HIS A 434 -8.49 -17.37 14.94
C HIS A 434 -8.91 -18.80 14.59
N THR A 435 -8.11 -19.82 14.90
CA THR A 435 -8.56 -21.22 14.83
C THR A 435 -9.78 -21.45 15.73
N GLY A 436 -9.74 -20.97 16.97
CA GLY A 436 -10.88 -21.02 17.88
C GLY A 436 -12.10 -20.28 17.31
N LEU A 437 -11.91 -19.04 16.83
CA LEU A 437 -12.99 -18.23 16.27
C LEU A 437 -13.59 -18.80 14.97
N MET A 438 -12.79 -19.49 14.14
CA MET A 438 -13.28 -20.21 12.95
C MET A 438 -14.12 -21.43 13.36
N ARG A 439 -13.66 -22.21 14.34
CA ARG A 439 -14.43 -23.36 14.86
C ARG A 439 -15.73 -22.94 15.54
N SER A 440 -15.72 -21.86 16.33
CA SER A 440 -16.93 -21.31 16.93
C SER A 440 -17.94 -20.81 15.89
N PHE A 441 -17.48 -20.44 14.70
CA PHE A 441 -18.34 -20.10 13.56
C PHE A 441 -18.92 -21.33 12.85
N GLY A 442 -18.37 -22.53 13.08
CA GLY A 442 -18.78 -23.77 12.41
C GLY A 442 -17.77 -24.32 11.42
N THR A 443 -16.60 -23.68 11.25
CA THR A 443 -15.57 -24.14 10.30
C THR A 443 -14.89 -25.41 10.80
N ARG A 444 -14.83 -26.43 9.92
CA ARG A 444 -14.23 -27.73 10.22
C ARG A 444 -12.69 -27.71 10.10
N VAL A 445 -12.03 -27.17 11.12
CA VAL A 445 -10.55 -27.22 11.22
C VAL A 445 -10.09 -28.61 11.69
N VAL A 446 -9.34 -29.32 10.84
CA VAL A 446 -8.95 -30.73 11.08
C VAL A 446 -7.46 -30.91 11.38
N ALA A 447 -6.63 -29.97 10.96
CA ALA A 447 -5.19 -30.06 11.09
C ALA A 447 -4.56 -28.69 11.25
N GLY A 448 -3.38 -28.65 11.86
CA GLY A 448 -2.51 -27.50 11.79
C GLY A 448 -1.08 -27.88 11.46
N VAL A 449 -0.31 -26.91 10.97
CA VAL A 449 1.11 -27.08 10.65
C VAL A 449 1.92 -26.05 11.42
N THR A 450 2.97 -26.52 12.08
CA THR A 450 4.07 -25.68 12.57
C THR A 450 5.33 -26.53 12.57
N PRO A 451 6.34 -26.19 11.76
CA PRO A 451 7.61 -26.92 11.74
C PRO A 451 8.22 -27.08 13.15
N PHE A 452 8.75 -28.26 13.42
CA PHE A 452 9.33 -28.68 14.71
C PHE A 452 8.33 -28.79 15.86
N LYS A 453 7.03 -28.77 15.59
CA LYS A 453 5.95 -29.03 16.56
C LYS A 453 5.02 -30.15 16.12
N GLY A 454 5.41 -30.94 15.12
CA GLY A 454 4.68 -32.13 14.71
C GLY A 454 4.48 -33.10 15.88
N GLY A 455 3.33 -33.78 15.90
CA GLY A 455 2.92 -34.70 16.97
C GLY A 455 2.30 -34.01 18.19
N THR A 456 2.30 -32.67 18.26
CA THR A 456 1.57 -31.92 19.28
C THR A 456 0.11 -31.70 18.89
N ARG A 457 -0.68 -31.10 19.79
CA ARG A 457 -2.07 -30.69 19.53
C ARG A 457 -2.28 -29.25 19.95
N VAL A 458 -3.11 -28.51 19.21
CA VAL A 458 -3.66 -27.22 19.65
C VAL A 458 -5.13 -27.45 19.96
N ASP A 459 -5.46 -27.32 21.24
CA ASP A 459 -6.71 -27.78 21.83
C ASP A 459 -6.90 -29.29 21.59
N ASP A 460 -7.58 -29.71 20.52
CA ASP A 460 -7.76 -31.10 20.08
C ASP A 460 -7.29 -31.35 18.63
N ILE A 461 -6.78 -30.32 17.94
CA ILE A 461 -6.39 -30.41 16.53
C ILE A 461 -4.95 -30.95 16.42
N PRO A 462 -4.68 -32.02 15.66
CA PRO A 462 -3.33 -32.53 15.44
C PRO A 462 -2.46 -31.51 14.70
N VAL A 463 -1.22 -31.37 15.16
CA VAL A 463 -0.20 -30.52 14.53
C VAL A 463 0.83 -31.39 13.81
N TYR A 464 1.13 -31.02 12.57
CA TYR A 464 2.13 -31.67 11.72
C TYR A 464 3.32 -30.73 11.46
N ASP A 465 4.47 -31.30 11.08
CA ASP A 465 5.64 -30.49 10.72
C ASP A 465 5.52 -29.90 9.32
N THR A 466 4.83 -30.59 8.40
CA THR A 466 4.68 -30.17 7.00
C THR A 466 3.24 -30.27 6.50
N VAL A 467 2.91 -29.45 5.50
CA VAL A 467 1.60 -29.50 4.80
C VAL A 467 1.37 -30.88 4.17
N ARG A 468 2.41 -31.47 3.58
CA ARG A 468 2.38 -32.84 3.02
C ARG A 468 1.95 -33.88 4.05
N GLN A 469 2.53 -33.84 5.25
CA GLN A 469 2.14 -34.77 6.31
C GLN A 469 0.68 -34.61 6.70
N ALA A 470 0.17 -33.37 6.78
CA ALA A 470 -1.24 -33.13 7.06
C ALA A 470 -2.14 -33.69 5.94
N CYS A 471 -1.83 -33.42 4.67
CA CYS A 471 -2.60 -33.91 3.52
C CYS A 471 -2.55 -35.44 3.36
N ALA A 472 -1.51 -36.11 3.88
CA ALA A 472 -1.46 -37.57 3.91
C ALA A 472 -2.49 -38.19 4.89
N HIS A 473 -3.02 -37.41 5.83
CA HIS A 473 -3.98 -37.89 6.85
C HIS A 473 -5.38 -37.28 6.69
N HIS A 474 -5.52 -36.19 5.93
CA HIS A 474 -6.74 -35.39 5.84
C HIS A 474 -6.99 -34.97 4.40
N ASP A 475 -8.26 -34.87 4.01
CA ASP A 475 -8.68 -34.37 2.70
C ASP A 475 -8.89 -32.86 2.77
N ILE A 476 -7.80 -32.10 2.65
CA ILE A 476 -7.77 -30.66 2.91
C ILE A 476 -8.31 -29.88 1.70
N GLY A 477 -9.49 -29.28 1.84
CA GLY A 477 -10.09 -28.42 0.80
C GLY A 477 -9.68 -26.95 0.89
N ALA A 478 -9.22 -26.50 2.05
CA ALA A 478 -8.76 -25.12 2.25
C ALA A 478 -7.64 -25.02 3.30
N THR A 479 -6.78 -24.01 3.17
CA THR A 479 -5.80 -23.64 4.18
C THR A 479 -5.80 -22.15 4.51
N VAL A 480 -5.61 -21.82 5.79
CA VAL A 480 -5.44 -20.45 6.28
C VAL A 480 -4.03 -20.27 6.84
N ILE A 481 -3.33 -19.24 6.38
CA ILE A 481 -1.93 -18.97 6.70
C ILE A 481 -1.83 -17.78 7.67
N PHE A 482 -1.31 -18.05 8.87
CA PHE A 482 -0.98 -17.05 9.91
C PHE A 482 0.54 -16.96 10.15
N VAL A 483 1.32 -17.27 9.11
CA VAL A 483 2.77 -17.39 9.16
C VAL A 483 3.41 -16.01 9.01
N PRO A 484 4.48 -15.64 9.74
CA PRO A 484 5.14 -14.34 9.59
C PRO A 484 5.61 -14.05 8.15
N PRO A 485 5.75 -12.76 7.76
CA PRO A 485 6.02 -12.35 6.37
C PRO A 485 7.27 -12.99 5.75
N ALA A 486 8.30 -13.24 6.55
CA ALA A 486 9.54 -13.88 6.08
C ALA A 486 9.35 -15.34 5.60
N PHE A 487 8.30 -16.02 6.05
CA PHE A 487 8.06 -17.44 5.77
C PHE A 487 6.73 -17.71 5.05
N ALA A 488 5.88 -16.69 4.91
CA ALA A 488 4.60 -16.81 4.23
C ALA A 488 4.71 -17.19 2.73
N PRO A 489 5.70 -16.73 1.95
CA PRO A 489 5.88 -17.18 0.57
C PRO A 489 5.98 -18.71 0.44
N ASP A 490 6.83 -19.33 1.26
CA ASP A 490 7.00 -20.80 1.25
C ASP A 490 5.78 -21.53 1.80
N ALA A 491 5.06 -20.95 2.76
CA ALA A 491 3.80 -21.51 3.27
C ALA A 491 2.71 -21.56 2.18
N ILE A 492 2.65 -20.55 1.31
CA ILE A 492 1.76 -20.54 0.14
C ILE A 492 2.17 -21.64 -0.83
N LEU A 493 3.46 -21.70 -1.18
CA LEU A 493 3.97 -22.70 -2.13
C LEU A 493 3.82 -24.13 -1.62
N ALA A 494 4.00 -24.37 -0.33
CA ALA A 494 3.78 -25.68 0.28
C ALA A 494 2.33 -26.15 0.16
N ALA A 495 1.36 -25.23 0.26
CA ALA A 495 -0.05 -25.55 0.04
C ALA A 495 -0.38 -25.78 -1.44
N ALA A 496 0.17 -24.93 -2.32
CA ALA A 496 -0.01 -25.07 -3.77
C ALA A 496 0.59 -26.37 -4.30
N ALA A 497 1.74 -26.80 -3.77
CA ALA A 497 2.42 -28.04 -4.16
C ALA A 497 1.62 -29.31 -3.83
N GLU A 498 0.78 -29.25 -2.79
CA GLU A 498 -0.13 -30.34 -2.41
C GLU A 498 -1.54 -30.14 -3.02
N ASN A 499 -1.68 -29.20 -3.97
CA ASN A 499 -2.91 -28.89 -4.70
C ASN A 499 -4.11 -28.54 -3.81
N ILE A 500 -3.89 -27.92 -2.64
CA ILE A 500 -4.98 -27.47 -1.77
C ILE A 500 -5.81 -26.42 -2.52
N PRO A 501 -7.12 -26.62 -2.76
CA PRO A 501 -7.90 -25.75 -3.66
C PRO A 501 -7.95 -24.28 -3.23
N TRP A 502 -8.11 -24.02 -1.93
CA TRP A 502 -8.21 -22.66 -1.39
C TRP A 502 -7.05 -22.34 -0.45
N ILE A 503 -6.28 -21.30 -0.78
CA ILE A 503 -5.17 -20.81 0.04
C ILE A 503 -5.47 -19.38 0.48
N ILE A 504 -5.68 -19.17 1.78
CA ILE A 504 -6.02 -17.86 2.34
C ILE A 504 -4.81 -17.33 3.13
N CYS A 505 -4.13 -16.31 2.59
CA CYS A 505 -2.93 -15.76 3.20
C CYS A 505 -3.20 -14.47 3.98
N ILE A 506 -3.36 -14.57 5.30
CA ILE A 506 -3.68 -13.41 6.15
C ILE A 506 -2.50 -12.46 6.28
N THR A 507 -1.28 -12.99 6.19
CA THR A 507 -0.03 -12.28 6.40
C THR A 507 0.07 -11.00 5.57
N GLU A 508 0.37 -9.88 6.21
CA GLU A 508 0.61 -8.59 5.55
C GLU A 508 2.10 -8.32 5.33
N SER A 509 2.42 -7.37 4.45
CA SER A 509 3.79 -6.88 4.25
C SER A 509 4.76 -7.99 3.80
N ILE A 510 4.32 -8.88 2.91
CA ILE A 510 5.25 -9.81 2.26
C ILE A 510 6.06 -9.03 1.21
N PRO A 511 7.40 -9.19 1.13
CA PRO A 511 8.19 -8.52 0.11
C PRO A 511 7.66 -8.78 -1.30
N GLN A 512 7.56 -7.72 -2.10
CA GLN A 512 6.93 -7.77 -3.42
C GLN A 512 7.63 -8.75 -4.37
N ALA A 513 8.96 -8.79 -4.35
CA ALA A 513 9.73 -9.74 -5.16
C ALA A 513 9.44 -11.21 -4.78
N ASP A 514 9.22 -11.49 -3.49
CA ASP A 514 8.90 -12.85 -3.02
C ASP A 514 7.47 -13.22 -3.45
N MET A 515 6.51 -12.30 -3.38
CA MET A 515 5.16 -12.53 -3.92
C MET A 515 5.13 -12.73 -5.43
N LEU A 516 5.93 -12.00 -6.20
CA LEU A 516 6.02 -12.20 -7.65
C LEU A 516 6.54 -13.61 -7.99
N ARG A 517 7.51 -14.11 -7.24
CA ARG A 517 8.00 -15.50 -7.38
C ARG A 517 6.90 -16.51 -7.06
N VAL A 518 6.15 -16.29 -5.98
CA VAL A 518 5.00 -17.14 -5.61
C VAL A 518 3.96 -17.19 -6.71
N LEU A 519 3.51 -16.03 -7.20
CA LEU A 519 2.50 -15.95 -8.26
C LEU A 519 2.96 -16.60 -9.57
N HIS A 520 4.24 -16.45 -9.93
CA HIS A 520 4.79 -17.14 -11.09
C HIS A 520 4.79 -18.65 -10.88
N ALA A 521 5.29 -19.14 -9.75
CA ALA A 521 5.33 -20.58 -9.45
C ALA A 521 3.92 -21.20 -9.36
N MET A 522 2.91 -20.41 -8.98
CA MET A 522 1.51 -20.82 -8.95
C MET A 522 0.78 -20.66 -10.29
N SER A 523 1.42 -20.14 -11.35
CA SER A 523 0.75 -19.87 -12.63
C SER A 523 0.14 -21.11 -13.29
N SER A 524 0.69 -22.30 -13.01
CA SER A 524 0.17 -23.59 -13.47
C SER A 524 -0.54 -24.40 -12.36
N SER A 525 -0.75 -23.81 -11.18
CA SER A 525 -1.43 -24.47 -10.07
C SER A 525 -2.94 -24.40 -10.23
N THR A 526 -3.63 -25.46 -9.79
CA THR A 526 -5.10 -25.47 -9.67
C THR A 526 -5.60 -24.75 -8.43
N SER A 527 -4.70 -24.42 -7.49
CA SER A 527 -5.04 -23.71 -6.26
C SER A 527 -5.38 -22.25 -6.52
N ARG A 528 -6.34 -21.72 -5.76
CA ARG A 528 -6.65 -20.29 -5.70
C ARG A 528 -6.03 -19.67 -4.45
N LEU A 529 -5.29 -18.58 -4.65
CA LEU A 529 -4.76 -17.75 -3.57
C LEU A 529 -5.67 -16.52 -3.34
N ILE A 530 -6.10 -16.31 -2.10
CA ILE A 530 -6.73 -15.08 -1.61
C ILE A 530 -5.74 -14.38 -0.68
N GLY A 531 -5.53 -13.08 -0.87
CA GLY A 531 -4.46 -12.33 -0.24
C GLY A 531 -3.15 -12.34 -1.04
N PRO A 532 -2.00 -12.00 -0.44
CA PRO A 532 -1.77 -11.74 0.98
C PRO A 532 -2.45 -10.47 1.51
N ASN A 533 -2.28 -10.19 2.80
CA ASN A 533 -2.88 -9.05 3.49
C ASN A 533 -4.41 -9.03 3.33
N THR A 534 -5.02 -10.19 3.54
CA THR A 534 -6.48 -10.34 3.47
C THR A 534 -7.08 -10.60 4.86
N PRO A 535 -8.24 -10.01 5.17
CA PRO A 535 -9.04 -10.46 6.30
C PRO A 535 -9.62 -11.88 6.12
N GLY A 536 -9.61 -12.41 4.90
CA GLY A 536 -10.04 -13.75 4.53
C GLY A 536 -11.37 -13.79 3.77
N LEU A 537 -12.18 -14.80 4.06
CA LEU A 537 -13.45 -15.08 3.40
C LEU A 537 -14.49 -15.57 4.41
N VAL A 538 -15.75 -15.15 4.24
CA VAL A 538 -16.91 -15.65 4.99
C VAL A 538 -18.06 -15.97 4.04
N ILE A 539 -18.61 -17.16 4.17
CA ILE A 539 -19.94 -17.54 3.66
C ILE A 539 -20.79 -17.74 4.91
N PRO A 540 -21.76 -16.84 5.19
CA PRO A 540 -22.53 -16.89 6.43
C PRO A 540 -23.22 -18.25 6.64
N ASP A 541 -23.21 -18.75 7.88
CA ASP A 541 -23.72 -20.07 8.30
C ASP A 541 -23.06 -21.31 7.66
N GLU A 542 -22.08 -21.12 6.77
CA GLU A 542 -21.34 -22.22 6.12
C GLU A 542 -19.89 -22.28 6.60
N ILE A 543 -19.10 -21.23 6.35
CA ILE A 543 -17.66 -21.28 6.60
C ILE A 543 -17.05 -19.89 6.76
N LYS A 544 -16.06 -19.81 7.64
CA LYS A 544 -15.22 -18.62 7.86
C LYS A 544 -13.75 -19.01 7.80
N LEU A 545 -13.02 -18.41 6.87
CA LEU A 545 -11.58 -18.59 6.72
C LEU A 545 -10.88 -17.26 6.98
N GLY A 546 -10.14 -17.15 8.08
CA GLY A 546 -9.37 -15.96 8.42
C GLY A 546 -9.88 -15.19 9.63
N ILE A 547 -9.82 -13.87 9.55
CA ILE A 547 -9.91 -12.98 10.71
C ILE A 547 -11.18 -12.13 10.77
N MET A 548 -12.05 -12.19 9.76
CA MET A 548 -13.30 -11.43 9.75
C MET A 548 -14.16 -11.71 11.00
N PRO A 549 -14.79 -10.69 11.62
CA PRO A 549 -15.67 -10.88 12.78
C PRO A 549 -16.95 -11.60 12.35
N GLY A 550 -17.16 -12.85 12.76
CA GLY A 550 -18.28 -13.66 12.26
C GLY A 550 -19.67 -13.16 12.70
N MET A 551 -19.75 -12.47 13.83
CA MET A 551 -21.00 -12.04 14.46
C MET A 551 -21.75 -10.92 13.73
N ILE A 552 -21.12 -10.24 12.77
CA ILE A 552 -21.77 -9.16 11.99
C ILE A 552 -22.42 -9.68 10.69
N PHE A 553 -22.22 -10.95 10.37
CA PHE A 553 -22.71 -11.58 9.14
C PHE A 553 -24.07 -12.22 9.33
N LYS A 554 -24.87 -12.21 8.27
CA LYS A 554 -26.14 -12.93 8.17
C LYS A 554 -26.26 -13.50 6.76
N PRO A 555 -26.79 -14.71 6.53
CA PRO A 555 -27.03 -15.20 5.18
C PRO A 555 -27.98 -14.30 4.40
N GLY A 556 -27.68 -14.08 3.11
CA GLY A 556 -28.52 -13.31 2.22
C GLY A 556 -27.96 -13.23 0.80
N PRO A 557 -28.47 -12.31 -0.03
CA PRO A 557 -28.24 -12.36 -1.47
C PRO A 557 -27.10 -11.46 -1.97
N VAL A 558 -26.31 -10.83 -1.09
CA VAL A 558 -25.31 -9.83 -1.49
C VAL A 558 -23.89 -10.37 -1.38
N ALA A 559 -23.12 -10.33 -2.46
CA ALA A 559 -21.69 -10.56 -2.40
C ALA A 559 -20.96 -9.26 -2.02
N VAL A 560 -19.94 -9.35 -1.16
CA VAL A 560 -19.10 -8.20 -0.78
C VAL A 560 -17.64 -8.51 -1.09
N PHE A 561 -17.01 -7.73 -1.96
CA PHE A 561 -15.60 -7.87 -2.32
C PHE A 561 -14.83 -6.60 -1.99
N SER A 562 -13.67 -6.74 -1.36
CA SER A 562 -12.97 -5.57 -0.83
C SER A 562 -11.46 -5.73 -0.81
N ARG A 563 -10.75 -4.62 -1.02
CA ARG A 563 -9.31 -4.50 -0.70
C ARG A 563 -9.05 -4.22 0.78
N SER A 564 -10.01 -3.59 1.46
CA SER A 564 -9.85 -3.05 2.81
C SER A 564 -10.67 -3.80 3.87
N GLY A 565 -10.00 -4.34 4.89
CA GLY A 565 -10.66 -5.08 5.97
C GLY A 565 -11.67 -4.25 6.77
N THR A 566 -11.30 -3.06 7.25
CA THR A 566 -12.21 -2.26 8.11
C THR A 566 -13.42 -1.73 7.35
N LEU A 567 -13.26 -1.31 6.09
CA LEU A 567 -14.40 -0.93 5.24
C LEU A 567 -15.34 -2.12 5.01
N THR A 568 -14.78 -3.31 4.80
CA THR A 568 -15.58 -4.54 4.68
C THR A 568 -16.48 -4.74 5.89
N TYR A 569 -15.93 -4.59 7.10
CA TYR A 569 -16.69 -4.82 8.32
C TYR A 569 -17.79 -3.77 8.51
N GLU A 570 -17.51 -2.50 8.21
CA GLU A 570 -18.49 -1.42 8.32
C GLU A 570 -19.64 -1.60 7.31
N THR A 571 -19.32 -1.95 6.05
CA THR A 571 -20.33 -2.22 5.03
C THR A 571 -21.18 -3.44 5.35
N VAL A 572 -20.56 -4.57 5.75
CA VAL A 572 -21.30 -5.79 6.15
C VAL A 572 -22.21 -5.48 7.33
N TYR A 573 -21.70 -4.77 8.34
CA TYR A 573 -22.51 -4.37 9.49
C TYR A 573 -23.70 -3.48 9.09
N GLY A 574 -23.48 -2.51 8.19
CA GLY A 574 -24.53 -1.67 7.63
C GLY A 574 -25.61 -2.47 6.88
N LEU A 575 -25.21 -3.37 5.98
CA LEU A 575 -26.10 -4.26 5.25
C LEU A 575 -26.93 -5.13 6.22
N THR A 576 -26.29 -5.78 7.18
CA THR A 576 -26.96 -6.65 8.15
C THR A 576 -27.97 -5.87 8.99
N ARG A 577 -27.66 -4.63 9.40
CA ARG A 577 -28.60 -3.75 10.11
C ARG A 577 -29.78 -3.30 9.25
N ALA A 578 -29.56 -3.15 7.95
CA ALA A 578 -30.62 -2.91 6.98
C ALA A 578 -31.44 -4.18 6.65
N GLY A 579 -31.13 -5.32 7.29
CA GLY A 579 -31.81 -6.60 7.05
C GLY A 579 -31.29 -7.37 5.83
N ILE A 580 -30.21 -6.90 5.20
CA ILE A 580 -29.62 -7.46 3.98
C ILE A 580 -28.43 -8.34 4.36
N GLY A 581 -28.59 -9.65 4.21
CA GLY A 581 -27.50 -10.60 4.43
C GLY A 581 -26.57 -10.75 3.23
N GLN A 582 -25.47 -11.46 3.46
CA GLN A 582 -24.42 -11.70 2.48
C GLN A 582 -24.45 -13.14 1.97
N SER A 583 -24.19 -13.33 0.67
CA SER A 583 -23.99 -14.65 0.07
C SER A 583 -22.54 -15.11 0.27
N ILE A 584 -21.60 -14.18 0.07
CA ILE A 584 -20.19 -14.34 0.31
C ILE A 584 -19.56 -12.98 0.60
N CYS A 585 -18.54 -12.95 1.45
CA CYS A 585 -17.68 -11.81 1.66
C CYS A 585 -16.22 -12.21 1.51
N VAL A 586 -15.46 -11.50 0.66
CA VAL A 586 -14.03 -11.77 0.42
C VAL A 586 -13.23 -10.48 0.51
N GLY A 587 -12.21 -10.49 1.37
CA GLY A 587 -11.10 -9.56 1.24
C GLY A 587 -10.12 -10.09 0.21
N ILE A 588 -9.89 -9.38 -0.90
CA ILE A 588 -8.96 -9.86 -1.94
C ILE A 588 -7.49 -9.69 -1.54
N GLY A 589 -7.23 -8.70 -0.67
CA GLY A 589 -5.90 -8.35 -0.18
C GLY A 589 -5.53 -6.90 -0.43
N GLY A 590 -4.79 -6.28 0.50
CA GLY A 590 -4.29 -4.90 0.39
C GLY A 590 -2.86 -4.78 -0.17
N ASP A 591 -2.13 -5.89 -0.30
CA ASP A 591 -0.76 -5.86 -0.79
C ASP A 591 -0.68 -5.57 -2.30
N PRO A 592 0.46 -5.07 -2.82
CA PRO A 592 0.57 -4.71 -4.24
C PRO A 592 0.40 -5.88 -5.21
N PHE A 593 0.71 -7.11 -4.77
CA PHE A 593 0.63 -8.33 -5.56
C PHE A 593 -0.20 -9.38 -4.83
N ILE A 594 -1.47 -9.48 -5.21
CA ILE A 594 -2.44 -10.45 -4.67
C ILE A 594 -2.61 -11.64 -5.63
N GLY A 595 -3.10 -12.76 -5.09
CA GLY A 595 -3.46 -13.95 -5.85
C GLY A 595 -4.65 -13.70 -6.77
N SER A 596 -5.84 -13.54 -6.17
CA SER A 596 -7.11 -13.32 -6.88
C SER A 596 -7.58 -11.88 -6.70
N GLY A 597 -7.93 -11.22 -7.81
CA GLY A 597 -8.46 -9.85 -7.84
C GLY A 597 -9.99 -9.79 -7.84
N LEU A 598 -10.54 -8.59 -8.07
CA LEU A 598 -11.99 -8.37 -8.11
C LEU A 598 -12.66 -9.13 -9.26
N THR A 599 -12.02 -9.21 -10.42
CA THR A 599 -12.52 -9.92 -11.60
C THR A 599 -12.67 -11.42 -11.33
N ASP A 600 -11.71 -12.02 -10.63
CA ASP A 600 -11.77 -13.43 -10.23
C ASP A 600 -12.96 -13.69 -9.29
N MET A 601 -13.27 -12.73 -8.40
CA MET A 601 -14.39 -12.86 -7.47
C MET A 601 -15.75 -12.72 -8.17
N LEU A 602 -15.88 -11.85 -9.17
CA LEU A 602 -17.09 -11.79 -9.99
C LEU A 602 -17.30 -13.08 -10.77
N GLU A 603 -16.22 -13.65 -11.32
CA GLU A 603 -16.34 -14.92 -12.04
C GLU A 603 -16.74 -16.07 -11.13
N LEU A 604 -16.25 -16.08 -9.89
CA LEU A 604 -16.63 -17.08 -8.88
C LEU A 604 -18.15 -17.10 -8.61
N ILE A 605 -18.81 -15.94 -8.62
CA ILE A 605 -20.24 -15.82 -8.32
C ILE A 605 -21.14 -15.75 -9.55
N ARG A 606 -20.58 -15.69 -10.77
CA ARG A 606 -21.36 -15.48 -12.01
C ARG A 606 -22.53 -16.46 -12.16
N ASN A 607 -22.32 -17.70 -11.76
CA ASN A 607 -23.33 -18.76 -11.86
C ASN A 607 -23.91 -19.15 -10.48
N ASP A 608 -23.69 -18.33 -9.45
CA ASP A 608 -24.24 -18.58 -8.13
C ASP A 608 -25.67 -18.05 -8.04
N GLY A 609 -26.65 -18.97 -8.01
CA GLY A 609 -28.06 -18.63 -7.92
C GLY A 609 -28.48 -17.96 -6.60
N THR A 610 -27.60 -17.90 -5.59
CA THR A 610 -27.91 -17.23 -4.32
C THR A 610 -27.62 -15.74 -4.35
N THR A 611 -26.69 -15.30 -5.20
CA THR A 611 -26.26 -13.90 -5.27
C THR A 611 -27.15 -13.09 -6.22
N ARG A 612 -27.71 -11.98 -5.75
CA ARG A 612 -28.57 -11.05 -6.52
C ARG A 612 -27.99 -9.64 -6.64
N GLY A 613 -26.89 -9.34 -5.96
CA GLY A 613 -26.21 -8.05 -6.03
C GLY A 613 -24.81 -8.10 -5.45
N VAL A 614 -23.96 -7.17 -5.87
CA VAL A 614 -22.54 -7.14 -5.50
C VAL A 614 -22.17 -5.77 -4.96
N VAL A 615 -21.45 -5.74 -3.83
CA VAL A 615 -20.79 -4.55 -3.30
C VAL A 615 -19.29 -4.69 -3.46
N VAL A 616 -18.66 -3.70 -4.08
CA VAL A 616 -17.21 -3.61 -4.27
C VAL A 616 -16.66 -2.43 -3.51
N LEU A 617 -15.72 -2.70 -2.60
CA LEU A 617 -15.04 -1.68 -1.80
C LEU A 617 -13.58 -1.57 -2.25
N GLY A 618 -13.33 -0.52 -3.02
CA GLY A 618 -12.03 -0.13 -3.53
C GLY A 618 -11.34 0.93 -2.69
N GLU A 619 -10.10 1.22 -3.06
CA GLU A 619 -9.26 2.25 -2.45
C GLU A 619 -8.40 2.94 -3.53
N ILE A 620 -7.74 4.04 -3.16
CA ILE A 620 -6.76 4.68 -4.04
C ILE A 620 -5.56 3.79 -4.34
N GLY A 621 -5.03 3.93 -5.56
CA GLY A 621 -3.86 3.19 -6.03
C GLY A 621 -4.18 1.83 -6.65
N GLY A 622 -3.33 1.39 -7.59
CA GLY A 622 -3.60 0.22 -8.43
C GLY A 622 -4.74 0.46 -9.43
N ASN A 623 -5.10 -0.57 -10.21
CA ASN A 623 -6.08 -0.48 -11.29
C ASN A 623 -7.13 -1.61 -11.25
N GLU A 624 -7.35 -2.23 -10.08
CA GLU A 624 -8.30 -3.35 -9.94
C GLU A 624 -9.74 -2.94 -10.26
N GLU A 625 -10.15 -1.72 -9.89
CA GLU A 625 -11.47 -1.18 -10.19
C GLU A 625 -11.65 -0.90 -11.70
N GLU A 626 -10.59 -0.48 -12.39
CA GLU A 626 -10.60 -0.30 -13.85
C GLU A 626 -10.71 -1.65 -14.58
N LYS A 627 -9.96 -2.67 -14.12
CA LYS A 627 -10.04 -4.03 -14.64
C LYS A 627 -11.43 -4.63 -14.43
N LEU A 628 -12.00 -4.42 -13.24
CA LEU A 628 -13.37 -4.82 -12.93
C LEU A 628 -14.38 -4.18 -13.90
N ALA A 629 -14.27 -2.87 -14.13
CA ALA A 629 -15.13 -2.17 -15.07
C ALA A 629 -14.98 -2.69 -16.51
N ALA A 630 -13.75 -2.92 -16.97
CA ALA A 630 -13.48 -3.52 -18.27
C ALA A 630 -14.05 -4.94 -18.39
N TYR A 631 -13.97 -5.72 -17.31
CA TYR A 631 -14.53 -7.06 -17.23
C TYR A 631 -16.05 -7.08 -17.37
N ILE A 632 -16.75 -6.24 -16.61
CA ILE A 632 -18.22 -6.13 -16.67
C ILE A 632 -18.67 -5.76 -18.09
N ARG A 633 -18.04 -4.76 -18.71
CA ARG A 633 -18.35 -4.35 -20.10
C ARG A 633 -18.09 -5.46 -21.13
N SER A 634 -16.94 -6.12 -21.03
CA SER A 634 -16.54 -7.12 -22.04
C SER A 634 -17.31 -8.42 -21.94
N THR A 635 -17.82 -8.76 -20.76
CA THR A 635 -18.51 -10.04 -20.52
C THR A 635 -20.03 -9.92 -20.42
N GLY A 636 -20.56 -8.71 -20.23
CA GLY A 636 -21.99 -8.51 -20.00
C GLY A 636 -22.44 -9.08 -18.66
N PHE A 637 -21.60 -8.97 -17.62
CA PHE A 637 -21.94 -9.41 -16.27
C PHE A 637 -23.27 -8.79 -15.81
N ASP A 638 -24.18 -9.61 -15.31
CA ASP A 638 -25.62 -9.34 -15.23
C ASP A 638 -26.10 -8.95 -13.82
N LEU A 639 -25.36 -9.32 -12.77
CA LEU A 639 -25.69 -8.90 -11.41
C LEU A 639 -25.37 -7.41 -11.20
N PRO A 640 -26.26 -6.66 -10.53
CA PRO A 640 -26.02 -5.25 -10.26
C PRO A 640 -24.85 -5.07 -9.30
N VAL A 641 -23.97 -4.11 -9.63
CA VAL A 641 -22.76 -3.81 -8.85
C VAL A 641 -22.83 -2.41 -8.29
N VAL A 642 -22.64 -2.29 -6.97
CA VAL A 642 -22.42 -1.04 -6.24
C VAL A 642 -20.96 -0.96 -5.84
N GLY A 643 -20.31 0.15 -6.16
CA GLY A 643 -18.91 0.41 -5.88
C GLY A 643 -18.71 1.58 -4.92
N PHE A 644 -17.67 1.50 -4.08
CA PHE A 644 -17.20 2.62 -3.26
C PHE A 644 -15.67 2.69 -3.33
N ILE A 645 -15.10 3.89 -3.44
CA ILE A 645 -13.64 4.10 -3.42
C ILE A 645 -13.28 5.01 -2.25
N ALA A 646 -12.46 4.53 -1.32
CA ALA A 646 -11.91 5.33 -0.23
C ALA A 646 -10.62 6.05 -0.62
N GLY A 647 -10.36 7.22 -0.03
CA GLY A 647 -9.15 8.01 -0.17
C GLY A 647 -9.19 9.04 -1.31
N GLN A 648 -10.37 9.42 -1.79
CA GLN A 648 -10.58 10.34 -2.92
C GLN A 648 -9.95 11.72 -2.70
N THR A 649 -9.76 12.12 -1.45
CA THR A 649 -9.20 13.41 -1.05
C THR A 649 -7.76 13.31 -0.56
N ALA A 650 -7.13 12.13 -0.69
CA ALA A 650 -5.75 11.94 -0.30
C ALA A 650 -4.85 12.92 -1.09
N PRO A 651 -3.89 13.59 -0.43
CA PRO A 651 -2.95 14.46 -1.12
C PRO A 651 -2.27 13.70 -2.27
N PRO A 652 -2.04 14.35 -3.43
CA PRO A 652 -1.33 13.73 -4.54
C PRO A 652 0.00 13.17 -4.07
N GLY A 653 0.14 11.84 -4.12
CA GLY A 653 1.15 11.14 -3.35
C GLY A 653 2.00 10.20 -4.18
N LYS A 654 3.21 10.66 -4.50
CA LYS A 654 4.40 9.91 -5.00
C LYS A 654 4.32 9.45 -6.46
N THR A 655 4.91 10.27 -7.33
CA THR A 655 5.31 9.90 -8.69
C THR A 655 6.26 8.69 -8.70
N PHE A 656 5.99 7.75 -9.61
CA PHE A 656 6.92 6.70 -10.02
C PHE A 656 8.21 7.34 -10.61
N GLY A 657 9.28 6.55 -10.79
CA GLY A 657 10.44 6.97 -11.60
C GLY A 657 10.03 7.44 -13.00
N HIS A 658 10.97 7.99 -13.76
CA HIS A 658 10.65 8.58 -15.07
C HIS A 658 9.98 7.54 -16.01
N ALA A 659 10.52 6.31 -16.08
CA ALA A 659 9.92 5.23 -16.86
C ALA A 659 8.55 4.78 -16.30
N GLY A 660 8.41 4.67 -14.98
CA GLY A 660 7.12 4.32 -14.37
C GLY A 660 6.04 5.35 -14.70
N ALA A 661 6.37 6.65 -14.68
CA ALA A 661 5.44 7.71 -15.07
C ALA A 661 5.07 7.67 -16.56
N ILE A 662 6.01 7.32 -17.46
CA ILE A 662 5.72 7.19 -18.91
C ILE A 662 4.81 5.98 -19.19
N LEU A 663 5.00 4.89 -18.46
CA LEU A 663 4.22 3.65 -18.62
C LEU A 663 2.85 3.72 -17.94
N SER A 664 2.73 4.45 -16.82
CA SER A 664 1.50 4.51 -16.01
C SER A 664 0.57 5.70 -16.31
N LYS A 665 0.90 6.57 -17.27
CA LYS A 665 0.07 7.74 -17.63
C LYS A 665 -1.39 7.32 -17.91
N GLY A 666 -2.33 7.84 -17.12
CA GLY A 666 -3.78 7.67 -17.30
C GLY A 666 -4.42 6.51 -16.52
N HIS A 667 -3.65 5.68 -15.79
CA HIS A 667 -4.18 4.54 -15.03
C HIS A 667 -3.98 4.70 -13.51
N GLY A 668 -4.95 4.23 -12.73
CA GLY A 668 -4.91 4.24 -11.27
C GLY A 668 -5.18 5.59 -10.60
N GLU A 669 -5.42 6.66 -11.37
CA GLU A 669 -5.92 7.93 -10.87
C GLU A 669 -7.39 7.80 -10.42
N ILE A 670 -7.77 8.52 -9.37
CA ILE A 670 -9.13 8.45 -8.80
C ILE A 670 -10.19 8.74 -9.86
N ASP A 671 -10.03 9.82 -10.63
CA ASP A 671 -11.00 10.23 -11.64
C ASP A 671 -11.13 9.22 -12.78
N ALA A 672 -10.00 8.59 -13.18
CA ALA A 672 -10.00 7.51 -14.16
C ALA A 672 -10.76 6.28 -13.64
N LYS A 673 -10.53 5.88 -12.38
CA LYS A 673 -11.26 4.77 -11.74
C LYS A 673 -12.76 5.05 -11.68
N LEU A 674 -13.15 6.21 -11.15
CA LEU A 674 -14.56 6.58 -10.99
C LEU A 674 -15.28 6.63 -12.34
N THR A 675 -14.64 7.20 -13.36
CA THR A 675 -15.18 7.24 -14.74
C THR A 675 -15.32 5.83 -15.29
N ALA A 676 -14.27 5.00 -15.23
CA ALA A 676 -14.31 3.63 -15.73
C ALA A 676 -15.45 2.82 -15.09
N MET A 677 -15.66 2.93 -13.77
CA MET A 677 -16.73 2.25 -13.05
C MET A 677 -18.12 2.71 -13.50
N ARG A 678 -18.35 4.02 -13.60
CA ARG A 678 -19.64 4.57 -14.07
C ARG A 678 -19.95 4.14 -15.50
N ASP A 679 -18.95 4.18 -16.39
CA ASP A 679 -19.09 3.75 -17.79
C ASP A 679 -19.37 2.25 -17.93
N ALA A 680 -19.05 1.45 -16.90
CA ALA A 680 -19.40 0.03 -16.85
C ALA A 680 -20.77 -0.24 -16.24
N GLY A 681 -21.55 0.79 -15.89
CA GLY A 681 -22.85 0.65 -15.24
C GLY A 681 -22.79 0.37 -13.74
N ILE A 682 -21.61 0.51 -13.11
CA ILE A 682 -21.47 0.36 -11.66
C ILE A 682 -22.00 1.63 -10.97
N PHE A 683 -22.91 1.48 -10.02
CA PHE A 683 -23.32 2.60 -9.18
C PHE A 683 -22.19 2.94 -8.20
N VAL A 684 -21.59 4.13 -8.35
CA VAL A 684 -20.49 4.57 -7.49
C VAL A 684 -21.05 5.39 -6.33
N ALA A 685 -21.11 4.77 -5.16
CA ALA A 685 -21.65 5.34 -3.94
C ALA A 685 -20.79 6.50 -3.41
N SER A 686 -21.46 7.52 -2.90
CA SER A 686 -20.84 8.70 -2.30
C SER A 686 -20.36 8.49 -0.86
N SER A 687 -20.97 7.53 -0.17
CA SER A 687 -20.65 7.04 1.17
C SER A 687 -20.96 5.54 1.29
N LEU A 688 -20.52 4.89 2.37
CA LEU A 688 -20.89 3.50 2.63
C LEU A 688 -22.41 3.33 2.85
N GLU A 689 -23.05 4.32 3.51
CA GLU A 689 -24.49 4.33 3.78
C GLU A 689 -25.30 4.43 2.48
N ASP A 690 -24.90 5.31 1.56
CA ASP A 690 -25.49 5.46 0.22
C ASP A 690 -25.40 4.14 -0.57
N GLY A 691 -24.27 3.43 -0.48
CA GLY A 691 -24.11 2.11 -1.10
C GLY A 691 -25.07 1.06 -0.54
N VAL A 692 -25.25 1.03 0.78
CA VAL A 692 -26.21 0.12 1.47
C VAL A 692 -27.64 0.43 1.03
N GLU A 693 -28.03 1.70 1.03
CA GLU A 693 -29.38 2.13 0.61
C GLU A 693 -29.64 1.81 -0.86
N HIS A 694 -28.65 1.97 -1.73
CA HIS A 694 -28.79 1.67 -3.15
C HIS A 694 -28.97 0.16 -3.38
N ILE A 695 -28.19 -0.69 -2.70
CA ILE A 695 -28.38 -2.14 -2.74
C ILE A 695 -29.77 -2.53 -2.22
N ALA A 696 -30.25 -1.91 -1.14
CA ALA A 696 -31.61 -2.16 -0.63
C ALA A 696 -32.65 -1.92 -1.72
N LYS A 697 -32.59 -0.76 -2.40
CA LYS A 697 -33.50 -0.40 -3.49
C LYS A 697 -33.47 -1.39 -4.66
N LEU A 698 -32.29 -1.92 -4.99
CA LEU A 698 -32.12 -2.89 -6.09
C LEU A 698 -32.74 -4.26 -5.77
N LEU A 699 -32.80 -4.65 -4.50
CA LEU A 699 -33.26 -5.97 -4.09
C LEU A 699 -34.78 -6.06 -3.84
N GLY A 700 -35.48 -4.91 -3.84
CA GLY A 700 -36.89 -4.79 -3.48
C GLY A 700 -37.10 -4.84 -1.97
#